data_AF-E9S919-F1
#
_entry.id   AF-E9S919-F1
#
_cell.length_a   1.000
_cell.length_b   1.000
_cell.length_c   1.000
_cell.angle_alpha   90.00
_cell.angle_beta   90.00
_cell.angle_gamma   90.00
#
_symmetry.space_group_name_H-M   'P 1'
#
loop_
_entity.id
_entity.type
_entity.pdbx_description
1 polymer ?
#
loop_
_entity_poly.entity_id
_entity_poly.type
_entity_poly.pdbx_seq_one_letter_code
_entity_poly.pdbx_strand_id
1 'polypeptide(L)'
;MNRKIIAFTAALVCLLSACGSIDKSAERAERSVGTQVNSEKSAFGDEQIKNMNSIAKTAYNSVMCYFADSEENGILPEQIFADGMLGGLNKPEGLKLGEDRQYSIYGEAQINTDLTAVGCGEVTVYVGRLTDRDVFVQVRDDNGCIGQYPSPITAEDEKNVVWTEYLVSDEGKADEVNTAAKDAYMAMDMIRENCELNGELDKLDSFFPKARAEGGFKIADGADAVGDKLLTEVLADLPDAEVYMGYFTDDGEEMPFIQVRGKYGLIGQYPDNIQANDSAEWTKFRPFDVQNAPEVGLDDLNEAAKKAFNMTADLLFDNETQGIPFNECFESGAFGVLNTADGLPIAFGGSHENEFERIVNRELARYFDGALTVYVGRIDDEDFFVQVRDEKSGLIGQYPAKATEAQASEVKWTEFFEFESEPANFDLKSLNSIAWTAYNSAAEYIADMECENGTDMITTVTGGGFPQAYSAEGLTVSRRASAEKGDKLINEELKWNYEGVIVHVDIDTAGELTVSAENPDGRVVGYYPVRSQSSQSAYESDALAALKKKISNLKTLNGEAKTAYNAVAEFLAEKEAEGTPIEECFESGIFGALNTADGLLIDPDAAYDKEGEKRVNEYMSSYGVDVTRRVYVGYLGGYDFFVQVRDDESGLIGQYPSAETEWWQASDVKWTEFHESEPEK
;
A
#
# COMPACT_ATOMS: atom_id res chain seq x y z
N MET A 1 -28.11 20.86 26.46
CA MET A 1 -27.31 19.63 26.64
C MET A 1 -27.36 18.89 25.30
N ASN A 2 -26.82 19.31 24.16
CA ASN A 2 -25.73 20.18 23.66
C ASN A 2 -24.28 19.67 23.72
N ARG A 3 -23.74 19.46 22.50
CA ARG A 3 -22.34 19.41 22.03
C ARG A 3 -21.57 18.09 22.19
N LYS A 4 -21.90 17.07 21.39
CA LYS A 4 -20.94 16.04 20.87
C LYS A 4 -21.32 15.44 19.49
N ILE A 5 -22.25 16.03 18.73
CA ILE A 5 -22.70 15.51 17.41
C ILE A 5 -22.24 16.40 16.23
N ILE A 6 -21.27 17.30 16.43
CA ILE A 6 -20.75 18.15 15.34
C ILE A 6 -19.23 18.09 15.37
N ALA A 7 -18.66 17.08 14.73
CA ALA A 7 -17.23 17.07 14.35
C ALA A 7 -16.91 16.14 13.16
N PHE A 8 -17.78 15.20 12.77
CA PHE A 8 -17.50 14.29 11.65
C PHE A 8 -18.30 14.55 10.36
N THR A 9 -19.14 15.59 10.32
CA THR A 9 -20.00 15.90 9.14
C THR A 9 -19.65 17.24 8.47
N ALA A 10 -18.53 17.87 8.84
CA ALA A 10 -18.15 19.20 8.35
C ALA A 10 -17.01 19.24 7.33
N ALA A 11 -16.44 18.09 6.93
CA ALA A 11 -15.34 18.05 5.95
C ALA A 11 -15.78 17.73 4.50
N LEU A 12 -17.07 17.50 4.22
CA LEU A 12 -17.53 17.05 2.88
C LEU A 12 -18.53 17.99 2.17
N VAL A 13 -18.67 19.26 2.57
CA VAL A 13 -19.68 20.17 1.96
C VAL A 13 -19.15 21.58 1.56
N CYS A 14 -17.86 21.89 1.67
CA CYS A 14 -17.35 23.24 1.37
C CYS A 14 -16.49 23.38 0.12
N LEU A 15 -16.80 22.70 -0.99
CA LEU A 15 -16.14 22.99 -2.27
C LEU A 15 -17.06 22.91 -3.50
N LEU A 16 -18.30 23.41 -3.41
CA LEU A 16 -19.08 23.78 -4.59
C LEU A 16 -19.96 25.00 -4.27
N SER A 17 -19.48 26.20 -4.61
CA SER A 17 -20.19 27.20 -5.44
C SER A 17 -19.62 28.62 -5.27
N ALA A 18 -18.85 29.06 -6.27
CA ALA A 18 -18.75 30.48 -6.64
C ALA A 18 -18.96 30.60 -8.14
N CYS A 19 -20.20 30.98 -8.49
CA CYS A 19 -20.68 31.19 -9.84
C CYS A 19 -20.23 32.59 -10.33
N GLY A 20 -19.74 32.68 -11.57
CA GLY A 20 -19.44 33.94 -12.24
C GLY A 20 -19.65 33.82 -13.75
N SER A 21 -20.82 34.22 -14.21
CA SER A 21 -21.32 34.19 -15.58
C SER A 21 -20.68 35.25 -16.49
N ILE A 22 -20.45 34.92 -17.77
CA ILE A 22 -20.55 35.87 -18.90
C ILE A 22 -21.27 35.18 -20.07
N ASP A 23 -22.22 35.93 -20.60
CA ASP A 23 -23.22 35.60 -21.61
C ASP A 23 -22.80 36.17 -23.00
N LYS A 24 -23.44 35.65 -24.06
CA LYS A 24 -23.59 36.20 -25.44
C LYS A 24 -22.64 35.77 -26.58
N SER A 25 -23.16 34.79 -27.35
CA SER A 25 -23.62 34.87 -28.76
C SER A 25 -22.69 35.36 -29.90
N ALA A 26 -22.52 34.50 -30.92
CA ALA A 26 -22.63 34.80 -32.36
C ALA A 26 -22.61 33.48 -33.18
N GLU A 27 -23.76 32.95 -33.61
CA GLU A 27 -24.28 32.99 -34.99
C GLU A 27 -23.36 32.44 -36.11
N ARG A 28 -23.84 31.32 -36.71
CA ARG A 28 -23.93 31.05 -38.16
C ARG A 28 -22.69 30.53 -38.91
N ALA A 29 -22.74 29.26 -39.31
CA ALA A 29 -23.05 28.90 -40.70
C ALA A 29 -23.10 27.37 -40.89
N GLU A 30 -24.27 26.89 -41.33
CA GLU A 30 -24.46 25.60 -41.97
C GLU A 30 -23.45 25.41 -43.10
N ARG A 31 -22.82 24.23 -43.16
CA ARG A 31 -22.48 23.58 -44.42
C ARG A 31 -22.53 22.07 -44.27
N SER A 32 -23.60 21.53 -44.81
CA SER A 32 -23.70 20.15 -45.25
C SER A 32 -22.52 19.77 -46.13
N VAL A 33 -21.82 18.71 -45.74
CA VAL A 33 -21.23 17.76 -46.69
C VAL A 33 -21.57 16.38 -46.17
N GLY A 34 -22.70 15.86 -46.64
CA GLY A 34 -22.86 14.42 -46.66
C GLY A 34 -22.03 13.81 -47.79
N THR A 35 -21.81 12.51 -47.66
CA THR A 35 -21.61 11.50 -48.72
C THR A 35 -20.18 10.96 -48.89
N GLN A 36 -20.05 9.72 -48.40
CA GLN A 36 -19.29 8.57 -48.96
C GLN A 36 -17.76 8.56 -48.95
N VAL A 37 -17.27 7.30 -48.82
CA VAL A 37 -15.94 6.68 -49.08
C VAL A 37 -15.46 6.05 -47.76
N ASN A 38 -15.41 4.74 -47.52
CA ASN A 38 -15.43 3.56 -48.40
C ASN A 38 -16.04 2.33 -47.69
N SER A 39 -17.10 1.78 -48.28
CA SER A 39 -17.47 0.37 -48.16
C SER A 39 -16.75 -0.41 -49.27
N GLU A 40 -15.49 -0.75 -49.05
CA GLU A 40 -14.71 -1.70 -49.86
C GLU A 40 -13.44 -2.06 -49.07
N LYS A 41 -13.58 -2.83 -47.98
CA LYS A 41 -12.44 -3.51 -47.35
C LYS A 41 -12.47 -4.97 -47.80
N SER A 42 -11.59 -5.31 -48.73
CA SER A 42 -11.19 -6.68 -48.99
C SER A 42 -10.73 -7.31 -47.67
N ALA A 43 -11.16 -8.53 -47.36
CA ALA A 43 -10.57 -9.30 -46.27
C ALA A 43 -9.06 -9.37 -46.51
N PHE A 44 -8.26 -8.76 -45.62
CA PHE A 44 -6.82 -8.83 -45.70
C PHE A 44 -6.38 -10.24 -45.28
N GLY A 45 -5.25 -10.72 -45.80
CA GLY A 45 -4.77 -12.06 -45.47
C GLY A 45 -4.21 -12.11 -44.05
N ASP A 46 -4.42 -13.23 -43.34
CA ASP A 46 -3.86 -13.49 -41.99
C ASP A 46 -2.36 -13.17 -41.89
N GLU A 47 -1.62 -13.35 -42.98
CA GLU A 47 -0.19 -13.06 -43.07
C GLU A 47 0.12 -11.56 -42.97
N GLN A 48 -0.73 -10.70 -43.53
CA GLN A 48 -0.58 -9.24 -43.46
C GLN A 48 -0.87 -8.73 -42.04
N ILE A 49 -1.92 -9.24 -41.39
CA ILE A 49 -2.26 -8.87 -40.01
C ILE A 49 -1.15 -9.31 -39.04
N LYS A 50 -0.62 -10.53 -39.19
CA LYS A 50 0.53 -11.02 -38.41
C LYS A 50 1.75 -10.12 -38.58
N ASN A 51 2.04 -9.71 -39.82
CA ASN A 51 3.12 -8.79 -40.10
C ASN A 51 2.89 -7.43 -39.39
N MET A 52 1.68 -6.88 -39.46
CA MET A 52 1.34 -5.62 -38.79
C MET A 52 1.46 -5.69 -37.26
N ASN A 53 1.02 -6.78 -36.63
CA ASN A 53 1.22 -6.98 -35.19
C ASN A 53 2.69 -7.08 -34.81
N SER A 54 3.52 -7.73 -35.63
CA SER A 54 4.97 -7.79 -35.42
C SER A 54 5.60 -6.40 -35.50
N ILE A 55 5.14 -5.55 -36.41
CA ILE A 55 5.58 -4.15 -36.53
C ILE A 55 5.12 -3.35 -35.29
N ALA A 56 3.88 -3.52 -34.86
CA ALA A 56 3.36 -2.87 -33.64
C ALA A 56 4.14 -3.26 -32.39
N LYS A 57 4.50 -4.55 -32.24
CA LYS A 57 5.37 -5.03 -31.16
C LYS A 57 6.75 -4.38 -31.18
N THR A 58 7.33 -4.23 -32.37
CA THR A 58 8.64 -3.57 -32.52
C THR A 58 8.56 -2.11 -32.08
N ALA A 59 7.55 -1.38 -32.56
CA ALA A 59 7.31 0.01 -32.16
C ALA A 59 7.04 0.14 -30.65
N TYR A 60 6.27 -0.78 -30.05
CA TYR A 60 6.03 -0.83 -28.62
C TYR A 60 7.33 -0.98 -27.82
N ASN A 61 8.19 -1.93 -28.19
CA ASN A 61 9.48 -2.11 -27.51
C ASN A 61 10.33 -0.82 -27.56
N SER A 62 10.34 -0.12 -28.69
CA SER A 62 11.03 1.16 -28.83
C SER A 62 10.45 2.26 -27.93
N VAL A 63 9.12 2.31 -27.78
CA VAL A 63 8.45 3.22 -26.82
C VAL A 63 8.88 2.90 -25.38
N MET A 64 8.92 1.62 -25.01
CA MET A 64 9.33 1.20 -23.67
C MET A 64 10.79 1.52 -23.37
N CYS A 65 11.70 1.35 -24.35
CA CYS A 65 13.09 1.79 -24.21
C CYS A 65 13.19 3.31 -24.01
N TYR A 66 12.40 4.09 -24.77
CA TYR A 66 12.36 5.54 -24.59
C TYR A 66 11.84 5.95 -23.20
N PHE A 67 10.85 5.23 -22.66
CA PHE A 67 10.36 5.48 -21.30
C PHE A 67 11.42 5.16 -20.25
N ALA A 68 12.10 4.01 -20.37
CA ALA A 68 13.19 3.65 -19.46
C ALA A 68 14.34 4.68 -19.49
N ASP A 69 14.76 5.12 -20.68
CA ASP A 69 15.77 6.17 -20.84
C ASP A 69 15.31 7.51 -20.22
N SER A 70 14.02 7.84 -20.34
CA SER A 70 13.45 9.07 -19.77
C SER A 70 13.36 9.02 -18.25
N GLU A 71 13.04 7.84 -17.70
CA GLU A 71 12.98 7.59 -16.27
C GLU A 71 14.37 7.67 -15.62
N GLU A 72 15.43 7.20 -16.29
CA GLU A 72 16.83 7.42 -15.87
C GLU A 72 17.20 8.92 -15.79
N ASN A 73 16.50 9.76 -16.55
CA ASN A 73 16.64 11.21 -16.54
C ASN A 73 15.63 11.92 -15.62
N GLY A 74 14.87 11.16 -14.81
CA GLY A 74 13.90 11.68 -13.84
C GLY A 74 12.58 12.15 -14.44
N ILE A 75 12.26 11.74 -15.67
CA ILE A 75 11.01 12.08 -16.36
C ILE A 75 10.11 10.85 -16.36
N LEU A 76 8.95 10.94 -15.69
CA LEU A 76 8.01 9.83 -15.61
C LEU A 76 7.15 9.69 -16.89
N PRO A 77 6.63 8.49 -17.21
CA PRO A 77 5.77 8.28 -18.38
C PRO A 77 4.58 9.25 -18.48
N GLU A 78 3.96 9.63 -17.35
CA GLU A 78 2.82 10.54 -17.36
C GLU A 78 3.23 11.96 -17.82
N GLN A 79 4.43 12.41 -17.45
CA GLN A 79 5.00 13.68 -17.88
C GLN A 79 5.32 13.66 -19.38
N ILE A 80 5.80 12.53 -19.92
CA ILE A 80 6.06 12.37 -21.36
C ILE A 80 4.79 12.61 -22.20
N PHE A 81 3.63 12.13 -21.73
CA PHE A 81 2.34 12.38 -22.36
C PHE A 81 1.86 13.83 -22.17
N ALA A 82 1.96 14.37 -20.95
CA ALA A 82 1.50 15.72 -20.62
C ALA A 82 2.29 16.82 -21.35
N ASP A 83 3.61 16.65 -21.44
CA ASP A 83 4.51 17.62 -22.06
C ASP A 83 4.59 17.47 -23.59
N GLY A 84 3.83 16.51 -24.16
CA GLY A 84 3.77 16.27 -25.60
C GLY A 84 5.10 15.76 -26.18
N MET A 85 5.92 15.08 -25.37
CA MET A 85 7.24 14.60 -25.76
C MET A 85 7.20 13.43 -26.75
N LEU A 86 6.02 12.83 -26.99
CA LEU A 86 5.76 11.87 -28.07
C LEU A 86 5.38 12.55 -29.40
N GLY A 87 5.22 13.88 -29.42
CA GLY A 87 5.02 14.65 -30.64
C GLY A 87 3.76 14.28 -31.42
N GLY A 88 3.92 13.76 -32.64
CA GLY A 88 2.83 13.30 -33.48
C GLY A 88 2.30 11.91 -33.15
N LEU A 89 3.04 11.13 -32.34
CA LEU A 89 2.70 9.73 -32.06
C LEU A 89 1.47 9.58 -31.16
N ASN A 90 1.18 10.54 -30.29
CA ASN A 90 0.02 10.51 -29.39
C ASN A 90 -1.16 11.35 -29.90
N LYS A 91 -1.13 11.77 -31.17
CA LYS A 91 -2.24 12.50 -31.81
C LYS A 91 -3.17 11.56 -32.56
N PRO A 92 -4.47 11.88 -32.71
CA PRO A 92 -5.43 11.00 -33.41
C PRO A 92 -5.02 10.62 -34.85
N GLU A 93 -4.32 11.53 -35.53
CA GLU A 93 -3.76 11.30 -36.86
C GLU A 93 -2.59 10.30 -36.89
N GLY A 94 -1.93 10.06 -35.75
CA GLY A 94 -0.67 9.33 -35.62
C GLY A 94 0.50 10.02 -36.33
N LEU A 95 1.68 9.40 -36.26
CA LEU A 95 2.88 9.86 -36.95
C LEU A 95 3.22 8.91 -38.09
N LYS A 96 3.33 9.46 -39.31
CA LYS A 96 3.81 8.68 -40.46
C LYS A 96 5.33 8.59 -40.45
N LEU A 97 5.84 7.36 -40.33
CA LEU A 97 7.25 6.95 -40.23
C LEU A 97 7.77 6.37 -41.56
N GLY A 98 9.06 6.54 -41.84
CA GLY A 98 9.69 6.09 -43.09
C GLY A 98 11.14 6.58 -43.30
N GLU A 99 11.85 5.94 -44.26
CA GLU A 99 13.31 6.07 -44.49
C GLU A 99 13.79 7.49 -44.82
N ASP A 100 12.94 8.32 -45.43
CA ASP A 100 13.32 9.66 -45.94
C ASP A 100 12.95 10.82 -45.00
N ARG A 101 12.55 10.55 -43.74
CA ARG A 101 12.03 11.56 -42.82
C ARG A 101 13.00 11.84 -41.66
N GLN A 102 13.21 13.12 -41.38
CA GLN A 102 13.94 13.57 -40.19
C GLN A 102 12.95 13.99 -39.10
N TYR A 103 13.18 13.49 -37.88
CA TYR A 103 12.36 13.78 -36.71
C TYR A 103 13.15 14.61 -35.70
N SER A 104 12.53 15.67 -35.19
CA SER A 104 13.17 16.59 -34.22
C SER A 104 12.96 16.19 -32.77
N ILE A 105 12.07 15.23 -32.51
CA ILE A 105 11.72 14.72 -31.19
C ILE A 105 12.41 13.37 -31.02
N TYR A 106 13.10 13.17 -29.90
CA TYR A 106 13.93 12.00 -29.65
C TYR A 106 13.13 10.69 -29.71
N GLY A 107 11.96 10.63 -29.06
CA GLY A 107 11.09 9.46 -29.11
C GLY A 107 10.65 9.08 -30.53
N GLU A 108 10.28 10.07 -31.36
CA GLU A 108 9.92 9.84 -32.77
C GLU A 108 11.10 9.30 -33.60
N ALA A 109 12.30 9.86 -33.39
CA ALA A 109 13.51 9.45 -34.09
C ALA A 109 13.94 8.03 -33.72
N GLN A 110 13.82 7.66 -32.44
CA GLN A 110 14.15 6.33 -31.94
C GLN A 110 13.23 5.27 -32.55
N ILE A 111 11.91 5.48 -32.48
CA ILE A 111 10.92 4.55 -33.02
C ILE A 111 11.08 4.39 -34.55
N ASN A 112 11.36 5.49 -35.28
CA ASN A 112 11.60 5.42 -36.73
C ASN A 112 12.86 4.60 -37.07
N THR A 113 13.92 4.75 -36.28
CA THR A 113 15.19 4.04 -36.48
C THR A 113 14.99 2.53 -36.33
N ASP A 114 14.30 2.12 -35.27
CA ASP A 114 14.06 0.70 -34.97
C ASP A 114 13.13 0.04 -36.00
N LEU A 115 12.08 0.76 -36.44
CA LEU A 115 11.19 0.28 -37.50
C LEU A 115 11.91 0.16 -38.85
N THR A 116 12.78 1.10 -39.19
CA THR A 116 13.59 1.02 -40.41
C THR A 116 14.57 -0.16 -40.35
N ALA A 117 15.17 -0.41 -39.18
CA ALA A 117 16.12 -1.51 -38.99
C ALA A 117 15.50 -2.90 -39.22
N VAL A 118 14.20 -3.06 -38.96
CA VAL A 118 13.46 -4.30 -39.26
C VAL A 118 12.90 -4.36 -40.68
N GLY A 119 13.27 -3.40 -41.55
CA GLY A 119 12.82 -3.32 -42.94
C GLY A 119 11.34 -2.94 -43.08
N CYS A 120 10.78 -2.24 -42.10
CA CYS A 120 9.42 -1.71 -42.19
C CYS A 120 9.37 -0.60 -43.25
N GLY A 121 8.39 -0.68 -44.16
CA GLY A 121 8.11 0.40 -45.11
C GLY A 121 7.44 1.61 -44.44
N GLU A 122 6.80 2.46 -45.24
CA GLU A 122 6.03 3.58 -44.68
C GLU A 122 4.81 3.08 -43.89
N VAL A 123 4.73 3.46 -42.61
CA VAL A 123 3.61 3.15 -41.71
C VAL A 123 3.22 4.37 -40.88
N THR A 124 1.96 4.42 -40.46
CA THR A 124 1.49 5.39 -39.45
C THR A 124 1.48 4.72 -38.08
N VAL A 125 2.12 5.32 -37.09
CA VAL A 125 2.19 4.81 -35.71
C VAL A 125 1.41 5.71 -34.78
N TYR A 126 0.64 5.09 -33.88
CA TYR A 126 -0.06 5.75 -32.79
C TYR A 126 0.33 5.10 -31.46
N VAL A 127 0.61 5.92 -30.46
CA VAL A 127 0.90 5.50 -29.08
C VAL A 127 -0.20 6.05 -28.18
N GLY A 128 -0.99 5.14 -27.62
CA GLY A 128 -2.06 5.46 -26.69
C GLY A 128 -1.73 4.99 -25.27
N ARG A 129 -2.49 5.50 -24.30
CA ARG A 129 -2.35 5.18 -22.87
C ARG A 129 -3.42 4.17 -22.46
N LEU A 130 -3.03 3.17 -21.68
CA LEU A 130 -3.94 2.17 -21.08
C LEU A 130 -4.23 2.52 -19.61
N THR A 131 -3.17 2.77 -18.85
CA THR A 131 -3.20 3.16 -17.43
C THR A 131 -2.17 4.26 -17.20
N ASP A 132 -1.88 4.60 -15.95
CA ASP A 132 -0.81 5.55 -15.65
C ASP A 132 0.58 5.05 -16.07
N ARG A 133 0.78 3.73 -16.11
CA ARG A 133 2.08 3.12 -16.41
C ARG A 133 2.11 2.32 -17.70
N ASP A 134 0.96 1.97 -18.26
CA ASP A 134 0.87 1.12 -19.44
C ASP A 134 0.44 1.88 -20.69
N VAL A 135 1.01 1.49 -21.83
CA VAL A 135 0.71 2.04 -23.15
C VAL A 135 0.32 0.95 -24.13
N PHE A 136 -0.31 1.35 -25.23
CA PHE A 136 -0.49 0.49 -26.39
C PHE A 136 0.02 1.18 -27.64
N VAL A 137 0.46 0.38 -28.61
CA VAL A 137 0.89 0.88 -29.91
C VAL A 137 0.03 0.28 -30.99
N GLN A 138 -0.51 1.15 -31.84
CA GLN A 138 -1.15 0.76 -33.10
C GLN A 138 -0.31 1.22 -34.28
N VAL A 139 -0.26 0.38 -35.31
CA VAL A 139 0.43 0.69 -36.57
C VAL A 139 -0.52 0.44 -37.73
N ARG A 140 -0.56 1.37 -38.68
CA ARG A 140 -1.41 1.30 -39.88
C ARG A 140 -0.58 1.47 -41.14
N ASP A 141 -0.69 0.52 -42.06
CA ASP A 141 -0.08 0.63 -43.39
C ASP A 141 -0.89 1.54 -44.35
N ASP A 142 -0.35 1.82 -45.53
CA ASP A 142 -1.04 2.63 -46.56
C ASP A 142 -2.31 1.95 -47.13
N ASN A 143 -2.50 0.65 -46.89
CA ASN A 143 -3.72 -0.08 -47.27
C ASN A 143 -4.79 -0.03 -46.17
N GLY A 144 -4.48 0.55 -45.00
CA GLY A 144 -5.38 0.66 -43.86
C GLY A 144 -5.48 -0.62 -43.01
N CYS A 145 -4.52 -1.55 -43.14
CA CYS A 145 -4.38 -2.71 -42.26
C CYS A 145 -3.75 -2.26 -40.94
N ILE A 146 -4.34 -2.66 -39.81
CA ILE A 146 -3.93 -2.23 -38.48
C ILE A 146 -3.30 -3.41 -37.74
N GLY A 147 -2.16 -3.16 -37.10
CA GLY A 147 -1.57 -4.02 -36.09
C GLY A 147 -1.61 -3.33 -34.72
N GLN A 148 -1.66 -4.12 -33.65
CA GLN A 148 -1.67 -3.60 -32.28
C GLN A 148 -0.78 -4.44 -31.37
N TYR A 149 -0.22 -3.82 -30.33
CA TYR A 149 0.47 -4.48 -29.24
C TYR A 149 0.20 -3.73 -27.91
N PRO A 150 0.08 -4.41 -26.75
CA PRO A 150 0.37 -5.83 -26.49
C PRO A 150 -0.68 -6.83 -27.01
N SER A 151 -1.94 -6.44 -27.16
CA SER A 151 -3.02 -7.30 -27.67
C SER A 151 -3.01 -7.36 -29.21
N PRO A 152 -2.51 -8.45 -29.84
CA PRO A 152 -2.38 -8.54 -31.30
C PRO A 152 -3.73 -8.75 -31.97
N ILE A 153 -3.96 -8.11 -33.11
CA ILE A 153 -5.21 -8.19 -33.88
C ILE A 153 -5.28 -9.53 -34.62
N THR A 154 -6.43 -10.20 -34.61
CA THR A 154 -6.69 -11.36 -35.48
C THR A 154 -7.48 -10.96 -36.73
N ALA A 155 -7.61 -11.88 -37.69
CA ALA A 155 -8.44 -11.66 -38.88
C ALA A 155 -9.94 -11.51 -38.54
N GLU A 156 -10.39 -12.05 -37.41
CA GLU A 156 -11.76 -11.90 -36.93
C GLU A 156 -11.97 -10.51 -36.30
N ASP A 157 -10.96 -10.00 -35.60
CA ASP A 157 -10.98 -8.69 -34.94
C ASP A 157 -10.96 -7.52 -35.92
N GLU A 158 -10.35 -7.69 -37.10
CA GLU A 158 -10.07 -6.61 -38.07
C GLU A 158 -11.27 -5.70 -38.38
N LYS A 159 -12.50 -6.25 -38.35
CA LYS A 159 -13.73 -5.48 -38.62
C LYS A 159 -14.16 -4.58 -37.46
N ASN A 160 -13.68 -4.89 -36.26
CA ASN A 160 -14.04 -4.26 -35.00
C ASN A 160 -12.93 -3.34 -34.48
N VAL A 161 -11.71 -3.42 -35.05
CA VAL A 161 -10.60 -2.53 -34.67
C VAL A 161 -10.86 -1.10 -35.14
N VAL A 162 -10.92 -0.19 -34.18
CA VAL A 162 -10.96 1.26 -34.41
C VAL A 162 -9.55 1.83 -34.22
N TRP A 163 -9.07 2.57 -35.22
CA TRP A 163 -7.80 3.30 -35.12
C TRP A 163 -7.87 4.26 -33.94
N THR A 164 -6.84 4.29 -33.09
CA THR A 164 -6.70 5.05 -31.82
C THR A 164 -7.43 4.50 -30.61
N GLU A 165 -8.20 3.41 -30.74
CA GLU A 165 -8.86 2.74 -29.60
C GLU A 165 -8.22 1.37 -29.34
N TYR A 166 -7.89 1.09 -28.08
CA TYR A 166 -7.26 -0.18 -27.71
C TYR A 166 -8.23 -1.37 -27.83
N LEU A 167 -7.87 -2.36 -28.64
CA LEU A 167 -8.57 -3.64 -28.70
C LEU A 167 -8.19 -4.50 -27.48
N VAL A 168 -9.12 -4.67 -26.56
CA VAL A 168 -9.00 -5.61 -25.43
C VAL A 168 -9.40 -7.02 -25.90
N SER A 169 -8.63 -8.04 -25.55
CA SER A 169 -9.02 -9.45 -25.77
C SER A 169 -10.30 -9.76 -24.99
N ASP A 170 -11.07 -10.77 -25.40
CA ASP A 170 -12.27 -11.15 -24.65
C ASP A 170 -11.96 -11.60 -23.22
N GLU A 171 -10.78 -12.23 -23.00
CA GLU A 171 -10.26 -12.52 -21.66
C GLU A 171 -9.98 -11.25 -20.85
N GLY A 172 -9.30 -10.25 -21.43
CA GLY A 172 -9.01 -8.99 -20.73
C GLY A 172 -10.27 -8.16 -20.42
N LYS A 173 -11.30 -8.25 -21.27
CA LYS A 173 -12.61 -7.63 -20.98
C LYS A 173 -13.33 -8.34 -19.84
N ALA A 174 -13.15 -9.66 -19.72
CA ALA A 174 -13.76 -10.43 -18.66
C ALA A 174 -13.09 -10.18 -17.30
N ASP A 175 -11.76 -10.11 -17.29
CA ASP A 175 -10.98 -9.79 -16.10
C ASP A 175 -11.31 -8.38 -15.56
N GLU A 176 -11.37 -7.37 -16.44
CA GLU A 176 -11.74 -5.99 -16.10
C GLU A 176 -13.09 -5.91 -15.35
N VAL A 177 -14.11 -6.59 -15.86
CA VAL A 177 -15.45 -6.56 -15.27
C VAL A 177 -15.54 -7.42 -14.01
N ASN A 178 -14.76 -8.50 -13.90
CA ASN A 178 -14.69 -9.33 -12.70
C ASN A 178 -13.97 -8.63 -11.55
N THR A 179 -12.83 -7.99 -11.81
CA THR A 179 -12.13 -7.14 -10.84
C THR A 179 -13.05 -6.03 -10.34
N ALA A 180 -13.75 -5.35 -11.25
CA ALA A 180 -14.74 -4.35 -10.90
C ALA A 180 -15.87 -4.90 -9.99
N ALA A 181 -16.39 -6.09 -10.29
CA ALA A 181 -17.42 -6.71 -9.46
C ALA A 181 -16.89 -7.06 -8.05
N LYS A 182 -15.63 -7.49 -7.94
CA LYS A 182 -14.95 -7.78 -6.67
C LYS A 182 -14.72 -6.51 -5.85
N ASP A 183 -14.19 -5.46 -6.46
CA ASP A 183 -13.92 -4.19 -5.78
C ASP A 183 -15.22 -3.52 -5.30
N ALA A 184 -16.25 -3.53 -6.15
CA ALA A 184 -17.59 -3.06 -5.79
C ALA A 184 -18.16 -3.86 -4.61
N TYR A 185 -17.95 -5.18 -4.60
CA TYR A 185 -18.39 -6.04 -3.50
C TYR A 185 -17.66 -5.72 -2.21
N MET A 186 -16.34 -5.55 -2.23
CA MET A 186 -15.56 -5.19 -1.06
C MET A 186 -16.03 -3.86 -0.44
N ALA A 187 -16.30 -2.87 -1.28
CA ALA A 187 -16.84 -1.59 -0.83
C ALA A 187 -18.23 -1.73 -0.17
N MET A 188 -19.09 -2.58 -0.72
CA MET A 188 -20.38 -2.92 -0.11
C MET A 188 -20.21 -3.68 1.21
N ASP A 189 -19.28 -4.62 1.27
CA ASP A 189 -19.02 -5.43 2.46
C ASP A 189 -18.51 -4.58 3.63
N MET A 190 -17.66 -3.59 3.36
CA MET A 190 -17.24 -2.59 4.36
C MET A 190 -18.44 -1.82 4.94
N ILE A 191 -19.41 -1.44 4.10
CA ILE A 191 -20.64 -0.78 4.57
C ILE A 191 -21.50 -1.76 5.39
N ARG A 192 -21.60 -3.03 4.96
CA ARG A 192 -22.30 -4.09 5.68
C ARG A 192 -21.70 -4.31 7.06
N GLU A 193 -20.38 -4.45 7.18
CA GLU A 193 -19.68 -4.63 8.46
C GLU A 193 -19.95 -3.46 9.41
N ASN A 194 -19.89 -2.22 8.89
CA ASN A 194 -20.22 -1.06 9.70
C ASN A 194 -21.69 -1.07 10.14
N CYS A 195 -22.61 -1.50 9.28
CA CYS A 195 -24.01 -1.72 9.66
C CYS A 195 -24.15 -2.81 10.74
N GLU A 196 -23.44 -3.93 10.62
CA GLU A 196 -23.43 -5.01 11.62
C GLU A 196 -22.92 -4.52 12.98
N LEU A 197 -21.78 -3.83 13.00
CA LEU A 197 -21.17 -3.27 14.22
C LEU A 197 -22.10 -2.28 14.93
N ASN A 198 -22.93 -1.56 14.18
CA ASN A 198 -23.88 -0.59 14.73
C ASN A 198 -25.28 -1.18 14.98
N GLY A 199 -25.53 -2.46 14.66
CA GLY A 199 -26.84 -3.08 14.75
C GLY A 199 -27.88 -2.50 13.78
N GLU A 200 -27.42 -2.01 12.63
CA GLU A 200 -28.20 -1.32 11.59
C GLU A 200 -28.20 -2.09 10.25
N LEU A 201 -28.07 -3.42 10.29
CA LEU A 201 -28.09 -4.26 9.08
C LEU A 201 -29.39 -4.05 8.26
N ASP A 202 -30.50 -3.73 8.93
CA ASP A 202 -31.79 -3.40 8.30
C ASP A 202 -31.74 -2.14 7.42
N LYS A 203 -30.71 -1.31 7.57
CA LYS A 203 -30.49 -0.11 6.76
C LYS A 203 -29.58 -0.33 5.56
N LEU A 204 -28.95 -1.50 5.40
CA LEU A 204 -28.00 -1.76 4.32
C LEU A 204 -28.58 -1.39 2.94
N ASP A 205 -29.83 -1.79 2.68
CA ASP A 205 -30.54 -1.49 1.43
C ASP A 205 -30.73 0.02 1.18
N SER A 206 -30.78 0.85 2.23
CA SER A 206 -30.93 2.30 2.11
C SER A 206 -29.67 3.01 1.62
N PHE A 207 -28.51 2.34 1.71
CA PHE A 207 -27.24 2.86 1.18
C PHE A 207 -27.12 2.67 -0.33
N PHE A 208 -27.84 1.70 -0.92
CA PHE A 208 -27.74 1.29 -2.32
C PHE A 208 -29.07 1.36 -3.11
N PRO A 209 -29.88 2.43 -2.99
CA PRO A 209 -31.21 2.48 -3.59
C PRO A 209 -31.22 2.38 -5.12
N LYS A 210 -30.18 2.88 -5.81
CA LYS A 210 -30.07 2.79 -7.27
C LYS A 210 -29.55 1.42 -7.71
N ALA A 211 -28.53 0.87 -7.05
CA ALA A 211 -28.05 -0.48 -7.35
C ALA A 211 -29.12 -1.56 -7.11
N ARG A 212 -30.08 -1.29 -6.21
CA ARG A 212 -31.23 -2.16 -5.90
C ARG A 212 -32.44 -1.96 -6.82
N ALA A 213 -32.44 -0.95 -7.67
CA ALA A 213 -33.55 -0.72 -8.60
C ALA A 213 -33.70 -1.92 -9.56
N GLU A 214 -34.94 -2.16 -10.02
CA GLU A 214 -35.21 -3.16 -11.06
C GLU A 214 -34.41 -2.80 -12.33
N GLY A 215 -33.26 -3.47 -12.51
CA GLY A 215 -32.34 -3.26 -13.63
C GLY A 215 -30.96 -2.69 -13.27
N GLY A 216 -30.69 -2.33 -12.00
CA GLY A 216 -29.43 -1.67 -11.59
C GLY A 216 -29.35 -0.20 -12.00
N PHE A 217 -28.16 0.41 -11.92
CA PHE A 217 -27.93 1.79 -12.40
C PHE A 217 -26.62 1.95 -13.15
N LYS A 218 -26.56 2.94 -14.05
CA LYS A 218 -25.33 3.30 -14.78
C LYS A 218 -24.46 4.22 -13.93
N ILE A 219 -23.17 3.95 -13.88
CA ILE A 219 -22.20 4.78 -13.16
C ILE A 219 -22.23 6.23 -13.65
N ALA A 220 -22.32 6.45 -14.97
CA ALA A 220 -22.46 7.79 -15.56
C ALA A 220 -23.70 8.59 -15.11
N ASP A 221 -24.75 7.95 -14.59
CA ASP A 221 -25.94 8.64 -14.10
C ASP A 221 -25.73 9.27 -12.72
N GLY A 222 -24.58 8.98 -12.08
CA GLY A 222 -24.21 9.44 -10.75
C GLY A 222 -25.14 8.93 -9.64
N ALA A 223 -24.81 9.23 -8.39
CA ALA A 223 -25.55 8.75 -7.23
C ALA A 223 -25.70 9.80 -6.13
N ASP A 224 -26.83 9.72 -5.40
CA ASP A 224 -27.12 10.63 -4.28
C ASP A 224 -26.89 9.95 -2.91
N ALA A 225 -27.09 8.63 -2.83
CA ALA A 225 -26.90 7.83 -1.63
C ALA A 225 -25.42 7.44 -1.43
N VAL A 226 -25.01 7.27 -0.16
CA VAL A 226 -23.60 7.05 0.22
C VAL A 226 -23.03 5.77 -0.40
N GLY A 227 -23.78 4.66 -0.39
CA GLY A 227 -23.31 3.39 -0.96
C GLY A 227 -23.23 3.44 -2.48
N ASP A 228 -24.27 3.96 -3.16
CA ASP A 228 -24.24 4.13 -4.62
C ASP A 228 -23.12 5.11 -5.08
N LYS A 229 -22.78 6.14 -4.28
CA LYS A 229 -21.64 7.03 -4.54
C LYS A 229 -20.30 6.31 -4.41
N LEU A 230 -20.13 5.51 -3.36
CA LEU A 230 -18.94 4.70 -3.19
C LEU A 230 -18.75 3.74 -4.37
N LEU A 231 -19.83 3.10 -4.85
CA LEU A 231 -19.79 2.28 -6.06
C LEU A 231 -19.41 3.09 -7.31
N THR A 232 -19.86 4.35 -7.41
CA THR A 232 -19.49 5.25 -8.51
C THR A 232 -18.00 5.61 -8.47
N GLU A 233 -17.44 5.81 -7.28
CA GLU A 233 -16.02 6.12 -7.07
C GLU A 233 -15.13 4.91 -7.34
N VAL A 234 -15.49 3.75 -6.81
CA VAL A 234 -14.75 2.48 -6.99
C VAL A 234 -14.74 2.05 -8.46
N LEU A 235 -15.81 2.36 -9.20
CA LEU A 235 -15.93 2.00 -10.63
C LEU A 235 -15.72 3.20 -11.55
N ALA A 236 -15.00 4.23 -11.12
CA ALA A 236 -14.77 5.45 -11.90
C ALA A 236 -14.10 5.16 -13.25
N ASP A 237 -13.27 4.12 -13.32
CA ASP A 237 -12.58 3.69 -14.54
C ASP A 237 -13.52 2.96 -15.54
N LEU A 238 -14.74 2.65 -15.12
CA LEU A 238 -15.80 2.02 -15.93
C LEU A 238 -17.05 2.90 -16.00
N PRO A 239 -16.97 4.11 -16.58
CA PRO A 239 -18.08 5.09 -16.53
C PRO A 239 -19.35 4.61 -17.24
N ASP A 240 -19.22 3.72 -18.23
CA ASP A 240 -20.34 3.13 -18.98
C ASP A 240 -20.89 1.84 -18.34
N ALA A 241 -20.31 1.37 -17.23
CA ALA A 241 -20.78 0.16 -16.58
C ALA A 241 -22.13 0.36 -15.88
N GLU A 242 -22.88 -0.73 -15.82
CA GLU A 242 -24.07 -0.85 -14.99
C GLU A 242 -23.78 -1.72 -13.78
N VAL A 243 -24.31 -1.33 -12.62
CA VAL A 243 -24.13 -2.07 -11.36
C VAL A 243 -25.49 -2.49 -10.82
N TYR A 244 -25.56 -3.72 -10.35
CA TYR A 244 -26.72 -4.28 -9.69
C TYR A 244 -26.32 -4.95 -8.37
N MET A 245 -27.10 -4.70 -7.32
CA MET A 245 -26.97 -5.36 -6.03
C MET A 245 -28.20 -6.24 -5.77
N GLY A 246 -27.98 -7.52 -5.56
CA GLY A 246 -29.02 -8.50 -5.25
C GLY A 246 -28.71 -9.29 -3.98
N TYR A 247 -29.61 -10.21 -3.63
CA TYR A 247 -29.38 -11.19 -2.58
C TYR A 247 -29.67 -12.59 -3.10
N PHE A 248 -28.93 -13.56 -2.58
CA PHE A 248 -29.19 -14.98 -2.74
C PHE A 248 -29.31 -15.62 -1.35
N THR A 249 -29.88 -16.82 -1.30
CA THR A 249 -29.96 -17.58 -0.05
C THR A 249 -28.93 -18.70 -0.10
N ASP A 250 -28.06 -18.75 0.91
CA ASP A 250 -27.11 -19.83 1.13
C ASP A 250 -27.28 -20.37 2.54
N ASP A 251 -27.52 -21.68 2.69
CA ASP A 251 -27.87 -22.34 3.96
C ASP A 251 -28.93 -21.65 4.85
N GLY A 252 -29.81 -20.85 4.23
CA GLY A 252 -30.86 -20.11 4.93
C GLY A 252 -30.48 -18.70 5.39
N GLU A 253 -29.23 -18.27 5.14
CA GLU A 253 -28.80 -16.88 5.30
C GLU A 253 -28.96 -16.11 3.98
N GLU A 254 -29.44 -14.86 4.07
CA GLU A 254 -29.49 -13.96 2.91
C GLU A 254 -28.13 -13.29 2.72
N MET A 255 -27.48 -13.59 1.60
CA MET A 255 -26.15 -13.08 1.25
C MET A 255 -26.28 -12.09 0.10
N PRO A 256 -25.67 -10.90 0.18
CA PRO A 256 -25.68 -9.97 -0.93
C PRO A 256 -24.73 -10.46 -2.04
N PHE A 257 -25.02 -10.08 -3.28
CA PHE A 257 -24.12 -10.22 -4.42
C PHE A 257 -24.13 -8.94 -5.26
N ILE A 258 -23.05 -8.70 -5.99
CA ILE A 258 -22.94 -7.59 -6.94
C ILE A 258 -22.72 -8.14 -8.34
N GLN A 259 -23.36 -7.51 -9.32
CA GLN A 259 -23.05 -7.68 -10.73
C GLN A 259 -22.61 -6.35 -11.32
N VAL A 260 -21.57 -6.40 -12.14
CA VAL A 260 -21.11 -5.28 -12.97
C VAL A 260 -21.25 -5.69 -14.42
N ARG A 261 -21.93 -4.88 -15.23
CA ARG A 261 -22.06 -5.09 -16.68
C ARG A 261 -21.26 -4.03 -17.40
N GLY A 262 -20.16 -4.44 -18.02
CA GLY A 262 -19.30 -3.54 -18.79
C GLY A 262 -19.90 -3.12 -20.14
N LYS A 263 -19.22 -2.21 -20.85
CA LYS A 263 -19.66 -1.65 -22.14
C LYS A 263 -19.89 -2.69 -23.26
N TYR A 264 -19.28 -3.85 -23.14
CA TYR A 264 -19.40 -4.96 -24.10
C TYR A 264 -20.53 -5.94 -23.75
N GLY A 265 -21.30 -5.69 -22.68
CA GLY A 265 -22.39 -6.55 -22.24
C GLY A 265 -21.96 -7.77 -21.43
N LEU A 266 -20.65 -7.97 -21.22
CA LEU A 266 -20.14 -8.96 -20.28
C LEU A 266 -20.56 -8.59 -18.85
N ILE A 267 -20.98 -9.60 -18.10
CA ILE A 267 -21.42 -9.46 -16.72
C ILE A 267 -20.41 -10.19 -15.83
N GLY A 268 -19.69 -9.41 -15.04
CA GLY A 268 -18.95 -9.91 -13.89
C GLY A 268 -19.88 -9.96 -12.69
N GLN A 269 -19.68 -10.95 -11.83
CA GLN A 269 -20.43 -11.11 -10.59
C GLN A 269 -19.43 -11.33 -9.45
N TYR A 270 -19.82 -10.95 -8.24
CA TYR A 270 -19.14 -11.39 -7.03
C TYR A 270 -20.20 -11.72 -5.98
N PRO A 271 -20.09 -12.86 -5.27
CA PRO A 271 -18.92 -13.75 -5.14
C PRO A 271 -18.69 -14.84 -6.21
N ASP A 272 -19.41 -14.86 -7.33
CA ASP A 272 -19.13 -15.83 -8.41
C ASP A 272 -18.14 -15.24 -9.44
N ASN A 273 -16.87 -15.59 -9.31
CA ASN A 273 -15.75 -15.05 -10.08
C ASN A 273 -15.43 -15.84 -11.37
N ILE A 274 -16.30 -16.76 -11.83
CA ILE A 274 -16.15 -17.36 -13.16
C ILE A 274 -16.04 -16.22 -14.19
N GLN A 275 -15.10 -16.31 -15.15
CA GLN A 275 -14.88 -15.32 -16.22
C GLN A 275 -16.19 -14.66 -16.65
N ALA A 276 -16.24 -13.32 -16.67
CA ALA A 276 -17.42 -12.57 -17.06
C ALA A 276 -18.05 -13.21 -18.31
N ASN A 277 -19.25 -13.77 -18.12
CA ASN A 277 -19.79 -14.76 -19.05
C ASN A 277 -20.96 -14.15 -19.82
N ASP A 278 -21.01 -14.40 -21.13
CA ASP A 278 -22.15 -14.03 -21.97
C ASP A 278 -23.44 -14.82 -21.62
N SER A 279 -23.30 -15.91 -20.84
CA SER A 279 -24.39 -16.71 -20.30
C SER A 279 -24.91 -16.26 -18.93
N ALA A 280 -24.29 -15.26 -18.28
CA ALA A 280 -24.77 -14.75 -17.00
C ALA A 280 -26.07 -13.96 -17.20
N GLU A 281 -27.09 -14.23 -16.38
CA GLU A 281 -28.35 -13.49 -16.44
C GLU A 281 -28.28 -12.24 -15.53
N TRP A 282 -28.41 -11.06 -16.13
CA TRP A 282 -28.49 -9.79 -15.39
C TRP A 282 -29.60 -9.85 -14.33
N THR A 283 -29.31 -9.36 -13.14
CA THR A 283 -30.14 -9.36 -11.92
C THR A 283 -30.41 -10.73 -11.28
N LYS A 284 -29.76 -11.80 -11.74
CA LYS A 284 -29.89 -13.13 -11.12
C LYS A 284 -28.54 -13.66 -10.67
N PHE A 285 -28.49 -14.06 -9.40
CA PHE A 285 -27.33 -14.73 -8.84
C PHE A 285 -27.11 -16.08 -9.55
N ARG A 286 -25.90 -16.25 -10.08
CA ARG A 286 -25.36 -17.56 -10.44
C ARG A 286 -24.58 -18.12 -9.24
N PRO A 287 -24.89 -19.32 -8.74
CA PRO A 287 -24.10 -19.95 -7.69
C PRO A 287 -22.68 -20.25 -8.15
N PHE A 288 -21.71 -20.02 -7.28
CA PHE A 288 -20.33 -20.46 -7.47
C PHE A 288 -20.30 -21.97 -7.67
N ASP A 289 -19.75 -22.40 -8.81
CA ASP A 289 -19.53 -23.81 -9.09
C ASP A 289 -18.05 -24.11 -8.89
N VAL A 290 -17.75 -24.80 -7.80
CA VAL A 290 -16.41 -25.29 -7.42
C VAL A 290 -15.72 -26.01 -8.58
N GLN A 291 -16.47 -26.67 -9.48
CA GLN A 291 -15.90 -27.36 -10.65
C GLN A 291 -15.30 -26.40 -11.68
N ASN A 292 -15.69 -25.13 -11.66
CA ASN A 292 -15.22 -24.09 -12.58
C ASN A 292 -14.21 -23.13 -11.93
N ALA A 293 -13.87 -23.32 -10.65
CA ALA A 293 -12.90 -22.47 -9.96
C ALA A 293 -11.53 -22.48 -10.68
N PRO A 294 -10.82 -21.33 -10.76
CA PRO A 294 -9.45 -21.30 -11.25
C PRO A 294 -8.51 -22.12 -10.35
N GLU A 295 -7.43 -22.66 -10.93
CA GLU A 295 -6.35 -23.25 -10.13
C GLU A 295 -5.60 -22.12 -9.42
N VAL A 296 -5.20 -22.35 -8.17
CA VAL A 296 -4.49 -21.35 -7.35
C VAL A 296 -3.01 -21.70 -7.32
N GLY A 297 -2.16 -20.71 -7.57
CA GLY A 297 -0.71 -20.88 -7.58
C GLY A 297 -0.15 -21.18 -6.19
N LEU A 298 1.03 -21.82 -6.13
CA LEU A 298 1.66 -22.18 -4.86
C LEU A 298 2.00 -20.95 -4.00
N ASP A 299 2.39 -19.84 -4.61
CA ASP A 299 2.67 -18.60 -3.87
C ASP A 299 1.43 -18.06 -3.18
N ASP A 300 0.30 -18.04 -3.89
CA ASP A 300 -1.01 -17.63 -3.34
C ASP A 300 -1.45 -18.58 -2.21
N LEU A 301 -1.27 -19.89 -2.38
CA LEU A 301 -1.58 -20.87 -1.32
C LEU A 301 -0.71 -20.68 -0.07
N ASN A 302 0.57 -20.36 -0.24
CA ASN A 302 1.46 -20.05 0.88
C ASN A 302 1.09 -18.73 1.56
N GLU A 303 0.64 -17.73 0.80
CA GLU A 303 0.12 -16.48 1.37
C GLU A 303 -1.20 -16.71 2.13
N ALA A 304 -2.11 -17.53 1.58
CA ALA A 304 -3.33 -17.96 2.26
C ALA A 304 -3.02 -18.64 3.60
N ALA A 305 -2.06 -19.58 3.59
CA ALA A 305 -1.61 -20.26 4.80
C ALA A 305 -1.03 -19.30 5.84
N LYS A 306 -0.26 -18.29 5.41
CA LYS A 306 0.28 -17.25 6.29
C LYS A 306 -0.81 -16.37 6.91
N LYS A 307 -1.79 -15.91 6.11
CA LYS A 307 -2.93 -15.12 6.62
C LYS A 307 -3.72 -15.92 7.65
N ALA A 308 -4.02 -17.17 7.34
CA ALA A 308 -4.71 -18.08 8.24
C ALA A 308 -3.91 -18.35 9.52
N PHE A 309 -2.60 -18.54 9.40
CA PHE A 309 -1.70 -18.70 10.55
C PHE A 309 -1.74 -17.49 11.48
N ASN A 310 -1.67 -16.26 10.95
CA ASN A 310 -1.75 -15.05 11.77
C ASN A 310 -3.09 -14.95 12.51
N MET A 311 -4.21 -15.24 11.85
CA MET A 311 -5.52 -15.29 12.50
C MET A 311 -5.58 -16.35 13.61
N THR A 312 -4.97 -17.52 13.39
CA THR A 312 -4.86 -18.57 14.40
C THR A 312 -3.98 -18.14 15.58
N ALA A 313 -2.88 -17.44 15.32
CA ALA A 313 -2.01 -16.89 16.35
C ALA A 313 -2.74 -15.87 17.24
N ASP A 314 -3.50 -14.96 16.63
CA ASP A 314 -4.30 -13.98 17.37
C ASP A 314 -5.35 -14.66 18.26
N LEU A 315 -6.04 -15.69 17.74
CA LEU A 315 -6.98 -16.48 18.53
C LEU A 315 -6.29 -17.17 19.72
N LEU A 316 -5.12 -17.78 19.48
CA LEU A 316 -4.36 -18.47 20.52
C LEU A 316 -3.92 -17.48 21.61
N PHE A 317 -3.43 -16.31 21.22
CA PHE A 317 -3.06 -15.25 22.14
C PHE A 317 -4.26 -14.77 22.98
N ASP A 318 -5.39 -14.50 22.34
CA ASP A 318 -6.62 -14.12 23.05
C ASP A 318 -7.06 -15.18 24.06
N ASN A 319 -6.96 -16.46 23.71
CA ASN A 319 -7.27 -17.57 24.62
C ASN A 319 -6.25 -17.67 25.77
N GLU A 320 -4.97 -17.49 25.50
CA GLU A 320 -3.92 -17.48 26.52
C GLU A 320 -4.15 -16.34 27.53
N THR A 321 -4.52 -15.14 27.07
CA THR A 321 -4.87 -14.03 27.98
C THR A 321 -6.09 -14.32 28.85
N GLN A 322 -6.98 -15.22 28.39
CA GLN A 322 -8.13 -15.72 29.14
C GLN A 322 -7.78 -16.91 30.05
N GLY A 323 -6.52 -17.34 30.06
CA GLY A 323 -6.01 -18.45 30.86
C GLY A 323 -6.29 -19.83 30.28
N ILE A 324 -6.65 -19.92 28.99
CA ILE A 324 -6.84 -21.18 28.26
C ILE A 324 -5.49 -21.56 27.63
N PRO A 325 -4.84 -22.67 28.06
CA PRO A 325 -3.55 -23.07 27.52
C PRO A 325 -3.64 -23.48 26.05
N PHE A 326 -2.55 -23.28 25.29
CA PHE A 326 -2.41 -23.68 23.88
C PHE A 326 -2.97 -25.09 23.58
N ASN A 327 -2.57 -26.09 24.36
CA ASN A 327 -3.01 -27.47 24.17
C ASN A 327 -4.52 -27.66 24.36
N GLU A 328 -5.14 -26.87 25.26
CA GLU A 328 -6.58 -26.91 25.48
C GLU A 328 -7.34 -26.30 24.29
N CYS A 329 -6.78 -25.34 23.54
CA CYS A 329 -7.43 -24.80 22.34
C CYS A 329 -7.65 -25.89 21.26
N PHE A 330 -6.67 -26.77 21.09
CA PHE A 330 -6.78 -27.90 20.15
C PHE A 330 -7.69 -29.02 20.64
N GLU A 331 -7.85 -29.19 21.96
CA GLU A 331 -8.69 -30.24 22.56
C GLU A 331 -10.14 -29.80 22.79
N SER A 332 -10.36 -28.50 23.03
CA SER A 332 -11.67 -27.91 23.34
C SER A 332 -12.56 -27.70 22.12
N GLY A 333 -12.02 -27.93 20.91
CA GLY A 333 -12.73 -27.68 19.67
C GLY A 333 -12.76 -26.20 19.27
N ALA A 334 -11.86 -25.37 19.82
CA ALA A 334 -11.75 -23.95 19.45
C ALA A 334 -11.54 -23.75 17.94
N PHE A 335 -10.86 -24.70 17.29
CA PHE A 335 -10.64 -24.72 15.84
C PHE A 335 -11.69 -25.52 15.05
N GLY A 336 -12.61 -26.22 15.72
CA GLY A 336 -13.60 -27.10 15.09
C GLY A 336 -13.03 -27.99 13.96
N VAL A 337 -13.58 -27.89 12.75
CA VAL A 337 -13.19 -28.66 11.56
C VAL A 337 -11.83 -28.26 10.98
N LEU A 338 -11.31 -27.06 11.28
CA LEU A 338 -9.94 -26.67 10.87
C LEU A 338 -8.89 -27.64 11.43
N ASN A 339 -9.16 -28.29 12.57
CA ASN A 339 -8.26 -29.26 13.19
C ASN A 339 -8.50 -30.71 12.75
N THR A 340 -9.39 -30.96 11.79
CA THR A 340 -9.72 -32.31 11.33
C THR A 340 -9.02 -32.61 10.01
N ALA A 341 -8.86 -33.89 9.68
CA ALA A 341 -8.26 -34.31 8.41
C ALA A 341 -9.01 -33.78 7.17
N ASP A 342 -10.30 -33.46 7.32
CA ASP A 342 -11.13 -32.90 6.27
C ASP A 342 -10.84 -31.41 6.04
N GLY A 343 -10.35 -30.70 7.06
CA GLY A 343 -10.12 -29.26 7.05
C GLY A 343 -11.42 -28.44 6.95
N LEU A 344 -11.27 -27.13 6.85
CA LEU A 344 -12.34 -26.18 6.57
C LEU A 344 -12.36 -25.86 5.07
N PRO A 345 -13.39 -26.31 4.33
CA PRO A 345 -13.62 -25.83 2.97
C PRO A 345 -13.91 -24.32 3.03
N ILE A 346 -13.15 -23.56 2.25
CA ILE A 346 -13.38 -22.12 2.10
C ILE A 346 -14.39 -21.93 0.99
N ALA A 347 -15.52 -21.38 1.36
CA ALA A 347 -16.63 -21.13 0.46
C ALA A 347 -17.28 -19.80 0.83
N PHE A 348 -17.54 -18.98 -0.18
CA PHE A 348 -18.21 -17.72 0.03
C PHE A 348 -19.64 -17.96 0.54
N GLY A 349 -19.97 -17.45 1.74
CA GLY A 349 -21.27 -17.70 2.39
C GLY A 349 -21.34 -18.97 3.23
N GLY A 350 -20.23 -19.72 3.35
CA GLY A 350 -20.15 -20.90 4.20
C GLY A 350 -20.63 -20.63 5.63
N SER A 351 -21.72 -21.29 6.02
CA SER A 351 -22.26 -21.24 7.38
C SER A 351 -21.44 -22.17 8.29
N HIS A 352 -20.75 -21.59 9.26
CA HIS A 352 -19.96 -22.35 10.24
C HIS A 352 -20.47 -22.05 11.65
N GLU A 353 -20.73 -23.09 12.44
CA GLU A 353 -21.18 -22.92 13.83
C GLU A 353 -20.10 -22.31 14.72
N ASN A 354 -18.82 -22.55 14.38
CA ASN A 354 -17.67 -22.01 15.09
C ASN A 354 -17.35 -20.59 14.59
N GLU A 355 -17.23 -19.64 15.52
CA GLU A 355 -16.96 -18.23 15.21
C GLU A 355 -15.60 -18.00 14.53
N PHE A 356 -14.56 -18.72 14.95
CA PHE A 356 -13.25 -18.62 14.34
C PHE A 356 -13.22 -19.17 12.91
N GLU A 357 -13.90 -20.29 12.65
CA GLU A 357 -14.08 -20.81 11.29
C GLU A 357 -14.79 -19.80 10.39
N ARG A 358 -15.83 -19.10 10.90
CA ARG A 358 -16.49 -18.02 10.16
C ARG A 358 -15.53 -16.88 9.82
N ILE A 359 -14.61 -16.54 10.71
CA ILE A 359 -13.60 -15.50 10.47
C ILE A 359 -12.62 -15.96 9.39
N VAL A 360 -12.04 -17.16 9.54
CA VAL A 360 -11.08 -17.72 8.56
C VAL A 360 -11.73 -17.86 7.18
N ASN A 361 -12.95 -18.42 7.11
CA ASN A 361 -13.70 -18.56 5.86
C ASN A 361 -13.94 -17.20 5.19
N ARG A 362 -14.46 -16.22 5.95
CA ARG A 362 -14.75 -14.87 5.43
C ARG A 362 -13.50 -14.17 4.90
N GLU A 363 -12.42 -14.20 5.66
CA GLU A 363 -11.18 -13.52 5.26
C GLU A 363 -10.57 -14.17 4.03
N LEU A 364 -10.43 -15.49 4.00
CA LEU A 364 -9.79 -16.15 2.85
C LEU A 364 -10.67 -16.14 1.60
N ALA A 365 -11.99 -16.27 1.74
CA ALA A 365 -12.92 -16.21 0.61
C ALA A 365 -12.97 -14.83 -0.08
N ARG A 366 -12.38 -13.78 0.51
CA ARG A 366 -12.21 -12.46 -0.14
C ARG A 366 -11.01 -12.42 -1.08
N TYR A 367 -9.95 -13.16 -0.74
CA TYR A 367 -8.67 -13.04 -1.43
C TYR A 367 -8.43 -14.14 -2.46
N PHE A 368 -8.98 -15.33 -2.22
CA PHE A 368 -8.67 -16.49 -3.05
C PHE A 368 -9.89 -16.95 -3.83
N ASP A 369 -9.71 -16.93 -5.15
CA ASP A 369 -10.75 -17.20 -6.13
C ASP A 369 -10.95 -18.72 -6.39
N GLY A 370 -10.13 -19.57 -5.77
CA GLY A 370 -10.12 -21.02 -5.96
C GLY A 370 -10.90 -21.82 -4.91
N ALA A 371 -11.06 -23.12 -5.19
CA ALA A 371 -11.65 -24.07 -4.27
C ALA A 371 -10.63 -24.48 -3.20
N LEU A 372 -10.60 -23.77 -2.07
CA LEU A 372 -9.58 -24.00 -1.04
C LEU A 372 -10.12 -24.80 0.14
N THR A 373 -9.22 -25.55 0.79
CA THR A 373 -9.44 -26.15 2.11
C THR A 373 -8.30 -25.78 3.05
N VAL A 374 -8.63 -25.37 4.28
CA VAL A 374 -7.66 -24.93 5.29
C VAL A 374 -7.56 -25.92 6.44
N TYR A 375 -6.35 -26.17 6.92
CA TYR A 375 -6.09 -27.05 8.05
C TYR A 375 -5.12 -26.40 9.03
N VAL A 376 -5.42 -26.49 10.32
CA VAL A 376 -4.58 -26.06 11.44
C VAL A 376 -4.09 -27.30 12.18
N GLY A 377 -2.78 -27.54 12.16
CA GLY A 377 -2.15 -28.70 12.79
C GLY A 377 -1.14 -28.32 13.87
N ARG A 378 -0.71 -29.30 14.66
CA ARG A 378 0.35 -29.14 15.66
C ARG A 378 1.71 -29.56 15.10
N ILE A 379 2.74 -28.78 15.39
CA ILE A 379 4.13 -29.20 15.18
C ILE A 379 4.58 -30.02 16.39
N ASP A 380 4.35 -29.49 17.59
CA ASP A 380 4.61 -30.14 18.87
C ASP A 380 3.65 -29.64 19.97
N ASP A 381 4.06 -29.70 21.25
CA ASP A 381 3.25 -29.29 22.40
C ASP A 381 3.16 -27.76 22.58
N GLU A 382 3.98 -26.97 21.84
CA GLU A 382 4.10 -25.52 21.96
C GLU A 382 3.83 -24.80 20.62
N ASP A 383 3.94 -25.49 19.49
CA ASP A 383 3.88 -24.87 18.15
C ASP A 383 2.82 -25.47 17.21
N PHE A 384 2.38 -24.67 16.23
CA PHE A 384 1.36 -25.03 15.24
C PHE A 384 1.78 -24.67 13.81
N PHE A 385 1.04 -25.21 12.84
CA PHE A 385 1.19 -24.88 11.42
C PHE A 385 -0.17 -24.78 10.75
N VAL A 386 -0.20 -24.10 9.61
CA VAL A 386 -1.39 -24.02 8.76
C VAL A 386 -1.06 -24.50 7.36
N GLN A 387 -1.95 -25.31 6.79
CA GLN A 387 -1.91 -25.72 5.40
C GLN A 387 -3.16 -25.24 4.67
N VAL A 388 -2.99 -24.90 3.40
CA VAL A 388 -4.07 -24.56 2.47
C VAL A 388 -3.91 -25.40 1.23
N ARG A 389 -4.94 -26.17 0.90
CA ARG A 389 -4.98 -27.04 -0.28
C ARG A 389 -5.91 -26.43 -1.34
N ASP A 390 -5.44 -26.37 -2.57
CA ASP A 390 -6.32 -26.19 -3.72
C ASP A 390 -6.96 -27.54 -4.08
N GLU A 391 -8.29 -27.64 -4.04
CA GLU A 391 -9.03 -28.86 -4.35
C GLU A 391 -8.92 -29.27 -5.82
N LYS A 392 -8.59 -28.32 -6.71
CA LYS A 392 -8.49 -28.59 -8.15
C LYS A 392 -7.15 -29.19 -8.55
N SER A 393 -6.05 -28.52 -8.21
CA SER A 393 -4.69 -28.99 -8.51
C SER A 393 -4.17 -30.00 -7.48
N GLY A 394 -4.70 -29.99 -6.27
CA GLY A 394 -4.18 -30.75 -5.13
C GLY A 394 -2.90 -30.16 -4.53
N LEU A 395 -2.44 -28.99 -5.00
CA LEU A 395 -1.28 -28.30 -4.44
C LEU A 395 -1.57 -27.83 -3.02
N ILE A 396 -0.54 -27.83 -2.19
CA ILE A 396 -0.62 -27.49 -0.77
C ILE A 396 0.39 -26.40 -0.47
N GLY A 397 -0.12 -25.22 -0.09
CA GLY A 397 0.66 -24.20 0.59
C GLY A 397 0.71 -24.46 2.08
N GLN A 398 1.80 -24.03 2.73
CA GLN A 398 1.98 -24.23 4.17
C GLN A 398 2.71 -23.04 4.78
N TYR A 399 2.37 -22.72 6.02
CA TYR A 399 3.08 -21.77 6.86
C TYR A 399 3.26 -22.38 8.26
N PRO A 400 4.39 -22.17 8.95
CA PRO A 400 5.50 -21.24 8.66
C PRO A 400 6.59 -21.75 7.71
N ALA A 401 6.62 -23.05 7.38
CA ALA A 401 7.53 -23.57 6.38
C ALA A 401 6.90 -23.47 4.97
N LYS A 402 7.35 -22.47 4.19
CA LYS A 402 6.96 -22.24 2.80
C LYS A 402 7.62 -23.26 1.87
N ALA A 403 6.83 -23.96 1.06
CA ALA A 403 7.35 -24.82 -0.01
C ALA A 403 7.70 -23.99 -1.26
N THR A 404 8.82 -24.30 -1.90
CA THR A 404 9.10 -23.87 -3.29
C THR A 404 8.38 -24.76 -4.30
N GLU A 405 8.27 -24.34 -5.57
CA GLU A 405 7.67 -25.18 -6.63
C GLU A 405 8.33 -26.56 -6.73
N ALA A 406 9.65 -26.63 -6.53
CA ALA A 406 10.41 -27.87 -6.55
C ALA A 406 10.06 -28.82 -5.38
N GLN A 407 9.58 -28.26 -4.27
CA GLN A 407 9.25 -28.97 -3.03
C GLN A 407 7.75 -29.24 -2.87
N ALA A 408 6.89 -28.60 -3.68
CA ALA A 408 5.44 -28.68 -3.54
C ALA A 408 4.90 -30.11 -3.53
N SER A 409 5.50 -31.01 -4.32
CA SER A 409 5.11 -32.43 -4.37
C SER A 409 5.47 -33.24 -3.12
N GLU A 410 6.31 -32.69 -2.24
CA GLU A 410 6.71 -33.35 -0.99
C GLU A 410 5.76 -33.03 0.16
N VAL A 411 5.06 -31.89 0.10
CA VAL A 411 4.07 -31.50 1.10
C VAL A 411 2.92 -32.51 1.09
N LYS A 412 2.58 -33.06 2.25
CA LYS A 412 1.37 -33.86 2.44
C LYS A 412 0.40 -33.17 3.37
N TRP A 413 -0.87 -33.31 3.02
CA TRP A 413 -1.97 -32.77 3.78
C TRP A 413 -1.98 -33.32 5.21
N THR A 414 -2.18 -32.43 6.18
CA THR A 414 -2.21 -32.68 7.64
C THR A 414 -0.89 -33.09 8.30
N GLU A 415 0.20 -33.13 7.55
CA GLU A 415 1.55 -33.42 8.07
C GLU A 415 2.41 -32.16 7.92
N PHE A 416 3.04 -31.68 8.98
CA PHE A 416 3.98 -30.55 8.87
C PHE A 416 5.21 -30.96 8.08
N PHE A 417 5.52 -30.25 7.00
CA PHE A 417 6.76 -30.42 6.26
C PHE A 417 7.72 -29.30 6.53
N GLU A 418 8.86 -29.63 7.14
CA GLU A 418 9.91 -28.67 7.37
C GLU A 418 10.87 -28.63 6.17
N PHE A 419 10.90 -27.50 5.47
CA PHE A 419 11.85 -27.26 4.38
C PHE A 419 13.13 -26.63 4.92
N GLU A 420 14.27 -26.91 4.28
CA GLU A 420 15.44 -26.04 4.47
C GLU A 420 15.08 -24.64 4.00
N SER A 421 15.23 -23.65 4.89
CA SER A 421 15.01 -22.25 4.54
C SER A 421 16.01 -21.83 3.47
N GLU A 422 15.53 -21.11 2.47
CA GLU A 422 16.45 -20.31 1.67
C GLU A 422 17.06 -19.24 2.58
N PRO A 423 18.37 -18.95 2.47
CA PRO A 423 19.00 -17.92 3.27
C PRO A 423 18.31 -16.59 2.98
N ALA A 424 17.57 -16.09 3.96
CA ALA A 424 16.84 -14.86 3.82
C ALA A 424 17.83 -13.69 3.74
N ASN A 425 17.67 -12.85 2.72
CA ASN A 425 18.52 -11.71 2.47
C ASN A 425 17.74 -10.44 2.82
N PHE A 426 17.80 -10.04 4.09
CA PHE A 426 17.04 -8.92 4.60
C PHE A 426 17.73 -7.59 4.30
N ASP A 427 16.95 -6.55 4.06
CA ASP A 427 17.48 -5.19 3.97
C ASP A 427 17.86 -4.66 5.37
N LEU A 428 18.59 -3.54 5.41
CA LEU A 428 19.03 -2.93 6.66
C LEU A 428 17.86 -2.52 7.59
N LYS A 429 16.72 -2.12 7.02
CA LYS A 429 15.55 -1.70 7.81
C LYS A 429 14.95 -2.91 8.52
N SER A 430 14.79 -4.03 7.81
CA SER A 430 14.38 -5.31 8.36
C SER A 430 15.36 -5.79 9.42
N LEU A 431 16.67 -5.74 9.16
CA LEU A 431 17.68 -6.17 10.14
C LEU A 431 17.71 -5.29 11.40
N ASN A 432 17.48 -3.97 11.28
CA ASN A 432 17.32 -3.10 12.47
C ASN A 432 16.06 -3.47 13.26
N SER A 433 14.96 -3.82 12.57
CA SER A 433 13.74 -4.31 13.22
C SER A 433 13.97 -5.65 13.92
N ILE A 434 14.71 -6.56 13.29
CA ILE A 434 15.07 -7.87 13.86
C ILE A 434 15.96 -7.68 15.09
N ALA A 435 16.96 -6.81 15.02
CA ALA A 435 17.82 -6.48 16.15
C ALA A 435 17.03 -5.85 17.31
N TRP A 436 16.01 -5.04 17.02
CA TRP A 436 15.10 -4.49 18.04
C TRP A 436 14.26 -5.57 18.71
N THR A 437 13.68 -6.49 17.93
CA THR A 437 12.92 -7.62 18.47
C THR A 437 13.82 -8.48 19.37
N ALA A 438 15.01 -8.85 18.89
CA ALA A 438 16.01 -9.58 19.68
C ALA A 438 16.43 -8.82 20.95
N TYR A 439 16.59 -7.50 20.87
CA TYR A 439 16.89 -6.66 22.02
C TYR A 439 15.81 -6.76 23.09
N ASN A 440 14.53 -6.72 22.72
CA ASN A 440 13.43 -6.82 23.68
C ASN A 440 13.45 -8.19 24.37
N SER A 441 13.61 -9.29 23.62
CA SER A 441 13.73 -10.64 24.21
C SER A 441 14.94 -10.77 25.13
N ALA A 442 16.08 -10.17 24.76
CA ALA A 442 17.27 -10.14 25.61
C ALA A 442 17.03 -9.31 26.89
N ALA A 443 16.39 -8.15 26.77
CA ALA A 443 16.06 -7.28 27.89
C ALA A 443 15.07 -7.92 28.87
N GLU A 444 14.07 -8.66 28.36
CA GLU A 444 13.13 -9.43 29.17
C GLU A 444 13.86 -10.52 29.97
N TYR A 445 14.72 -11.31 29.32
CA TYR A 445 15.55 -12.30 30.02
C TYR A 445 16.41 -11.67 31.12
N ILE A 446 17.02 -10.51 30.83
CA ILE A 446 17.83 -9.79 31.81
C ILE A 446 16.96 -9.32 32.99
N ALA A 447 15.77 -8.79 32.73
CA ALA A 447 14.85 -8.35 33.77
C ALA A 447 14.41 -9.52 34.67
N ASP A 448 14.14 -10.69 34.10
CA ASP A 448 13.82 -11.90 34.86
C ASP A 448 14.99 -12.32 35.75
N MET A 449 16.22 -12.32 35.22
CA MET A 449 17.42 -12.64 35.99
C MET A 449 17.69 -11.63 37.12
N GLU A 450 17.44 -10.34 36.88
CA GLU A 450 17.50 -9.30 37.92
C GLU A 450 16.46 -9.55 39.02
N CYS A 451 15.23 -9.91 38.64
CA CYS A 451 14.14 -10.15 39.58
C CYS A 451 14.33 -11.44 40.40
N GLU A 452 14.69 -12.54 39.76
CA GLU A 452 14.77 -13.87 40.38
C GLU A 452 16.09 -14.09 41.11
N ASN A 453 17.20 -13.66 40.52
CA ASN A 453 18.55 -13.99 40.98
C ASN A 453 19.33 -12.77 41.50
N GLY A 454 18.80 -11.55 41.35
CA GLY A 454 19.45 -10.31 41.79
C GLY A 454 20.73 -9.98 41.02
N THR A 455 20.91 -10.54 39.82
CA THR A 455 22.09 -10.35 38.96
C THR A 455 21.87 -9.20 38.00
N ASP A 456 22.72 -8.17 38.04
CA ASP A 456 22.64 -7.03 37.12
C ASP A 456 22.85 -7.42 35.65
N MET A 457 22.37 -6.56 34.74
CA MET A 457 22.52 -6.71 33.28
C MET A 457 23.93 -7.13 32.82
N ILE A 458 24.98 -6.43 33.27
CA ILE A 458 26.36 -6.70 32.83
C ILE A 458 26.78 -8.10 33.25
N THR A 459 26.48 -8.49 34.49
CA THR A 459 26.77 -9.82 35.02
C THR A 459 25.96 -10.89 34.29
N THR A 460 24.71 -10.61 33.93
CA THR A 460 23.86 -11.54 33.18
C THR A 460 24.41 -11.79 31.77
N VAL A 461 24.76 -10.74 31.04
CA VAL A 461 25.31 -10.88 29.67
C VAL A 461 26.70 -11.54 29.70
N THR A 462 27.64 -10.99 30.47
CA THR A 462 29.03 -11.47 30.51
C THR A 462 29.21 -12.78 31.27
N GLY A 463 28.27 -13.14 32.14
CA GLY A 463 28.25 -14.36 32.95
C GLY A 463 27.64 -15.58 32.25
N GLY A 464 27.40 -15.49 30.94
CA GLY A 464 26.87 -16.59 30.13
C GLY A 464 25.36 -16.73 30.17
N GLY A 465 24.63 -15.62 30.31
CA GLY A 465 23.19 -15.54 30.09
C GLY A 465 22.79 -15.75 28.63
N PHE A 466 23.72 -15.45 27.70
CA PHE A 466 23.57 -15.63 26.24
C PHE A 466 24.74 -16.44 25.66
N PRO A 467 24.79 -17.77 25.88
CA PRO A 467 25.92 -18.61 25.48
C PRO A 467 26.38 -18.48 24.02
N GLN A 468 25.45 -18.29 23.09
CA GLN A 468 25.68 -18.17 21.65
C GLN A 468 25.62 -16.72 21.20
N ALA A 469 24.61 -15.94 21.60
CA ALA A 469 24.48 -14.57 21.11
C ALA A 469 25.59 -13.65 21.63
N TYR A 470 26.20 -13.92 22.79
CA TYR A 470 27.38 -13.17 23.27
C TYR A 470 28.72 -13.75 22.74
N SER A 471 28.68 -14.78 21.90
CA SER A 471 29.88 -15.35 21.28
C SER A 471 30.33 -14.55 20.05
N ALA A 472 31.55 -14.80 19.59
CA ALA A 472 32.06 -14.18 18.36
C ALA A 472 31.31 -14.69 17.12
N GLU A 473 30.75 -15.90 17.20
CA GLU A 473 29.98 -16.54 16.14
C GLU A 473 28.50 -16.13 16.11
N GLY A 474 27.99 -15.58 17.22
CA GLY A 474 26.58 -15.19 17.36
C GLY A 474 25.61 -16.37 17.46
N LEU A 475 24.35 -16.07 17.72
CA LEU A 475 23.25 -17.02 17.69
C LEU A 475 22.68 -17.07 16.27
N THR A 476 22.89 -18.18 15.56
CA THR A 476 22.16 -18.42 14.31
C THR A 476 20.72 -18.79 14.63
N VAL A 477 19.78 -17.90 14.28
CA VAL A 477 18.34 -18.13 14.40
C VAL A 477 17.96 -19.35 13.57
N SER A 478 17.40 -20.36 14.21
CA SER A 478 17.02 -21.60 13.53
C SER A 478 15.85 -22.27 14.22
N ARG A 479 14.93 -22.81 13.41
CA ARG A 479 13.83 -23.64 13.88
C ARG A 479 14.30 -24.97 14.49
N ARG A 480 15.51 -25.41 14.13
CA ARG A 480 16.10 -26.70 14.54
C ARG A 480 17.10 -26.57 15.69
N ALA A 481 17.57 -25.36 15.97
CA ALA A 481 18.56 -25.15 17.02
C ALA A 481 17.87 -25.22 18.39
N SER A 482 18.39 -26.08 19.27
CA SER A 482 18.08 -25.97 20.70
C SER A 482 18.97 -24.88 21.28
N ALA A 483 18.36 -23.74 21.59
CA ALA A 483 19.00 -22.64 22.30
C ALA A 483 18.70 -22.74 23.80
N GLU A 484 19.58 -22.18 24.63
CA GLU A 484 19.47 -22.22 26.09
C GLU A 484 19.46 -20.80 26.66
N LYS A 485 18.83 -20.61 27.83
CA LYS A 485 18.82 -19.33 28.56
C LYS A 485 18.27 -18.17 27.71
N GLY A 486 18.92 -17.01 27.71
CA GLY A 486 18.50 -15.85 26.93
C GLY A 486 18.55 -16.09 25.42
N ASP A 487 19.43 -16.98 24.93
CA ASP A 487 19.42 -17.36 23.51
C ASP A 487 18.11 -18.07 23.13
N LYS A 488 17.49 -18.82 24.06
CA LYS A 488 16.21 -19.47 23.83
C LYS A 488 15.14 -18.43 23.50
N LEU A 489 14.99 -17.40 24.35
CA LEU A 489 13.99 -16.36 24.14
C LEU A 489 14.18 -15.62 22.81
N ILE A 490 15.42 -15.30 22.45
CA ILE A 490 15.72 -14.67 21.16
C ILE A 490 15.37 -15.60 20.00
N ASN A 491 15.75 -16.88 20.07
CA ASN A 491 15.48 -17.82 18.99
C ASN A 491 13.98 -18.09 18.82
N GLU A 492 13.24 -18.29 19.91
CA GLU A 492 11.79 -18.53 19.87
C GLU A 492 11.03 -17.37 19.23
N GLU A 493 11.42 -16.13 19.54
CA GLU A 493 10.80 -14.94 18.97
C GLU A 493 11.08 -14.78 17.46
N LEU A 494 12.25 -15.23 17.00
CA LEU A 494 12.71 -14.95 15.62
C LEU A 494 12.60 -16.13 14.66
N LYS A 495 12.61 -17.38 15.14
CA LYS A 495 12.78 -18.60 14.32
C LYS A 495 11.76 -18.75 13.19
N TRP A 496 10.58 -18.14 13.32
CA TRP A 496 9.50 -18.27 12.35
C TRP A 496 9.60 -17.36 11.14
N ASN A 497 10.21 -16.19 11.31
CA ASN A 497 10.22 -15.15 10.26
C ASN A 497 11.63 -14.81 9.78
N TYR A 498 12.66 -15.18 10.55
CA TYR A 498 14.03 -14.69 10.36
C TYR A 498 15.06 -15.82 10.42
N GLU A 499 14.70 -17.01 9.93
CA GLU A 499 15.60 -18.15 9.93
C GLU A 499 16.90 -17.86 9.16
N GLY A 500 18.03 -18.26 9.75
CA GLY A 500 19.36 -18.04 9.21
C GLY A 500 20.01 -16.72 9.63
N VAL A 501 19.25 -15.76 10.15
CA VAL A 501 19.82 -14.51 10.70
C VAL A 501 20.72 -14.84 11.88
N ILE A 502 21.89 -14.20 11.96
CA ILE A 502 22.80 -14.35 13.09
C ILE A 502 22.62 -13.14 14.00
N VAL A 503 22.39 -13.39 15.29
CA VAL A 503 22.12 -12.36 16.29
C VAL A 503 23.28 -12.31 17.29
N HIS A 504 23.77 -11.11 17.57
CA HIS A 504 24.71 -10.86 18.64
C HIS A 504 24.11 -9.97 19.71
N VAL A 505 24.38 -10.31 20.97
CA VAL A 505 24.07 -9.49 22.15
C VAL A 505 25.41 -9.04 22.71
N ASP A 506 25.56 -7.76 23.02
CA ASP A 506 26.79 -7.20 23.61
C ASP A 506 26.49 -6.06 24.60
N ILE A 507 27.45 -5.76 25.46
CA ILE A 507 27.46 -4.57 26.31
C ILE A 507 28.50 -3.61 25.75
N ASP A 508 28.06 -2.41 25.41
CA ASP A 508 28.96 -1.42 24.83
C ASP A 508 29.93 -0.81 25.87
N THR A 509 30.80 0.08 25.41
CA THR A 509 31.73 0.81 26.28
C THR A 509 31.07 1.72 27.33
N ALA A 510 29.82 2.14 27.14
CA ALA A 510 29.04 2.90 28.11
C ALA A 510 28.33 2.00 29.15
N GLY A 511 28.35 0.68 28.96
CA GLY A 511 27.66 -0.29 29.82
C GLY A 511 26.20 -0.51 29.42
N GLU A 512 25.80 -0.15 28.21
CA GLU A 512 24.47 -0.31 27.64
C GLU A 512 24.35 -1.60 26.82
N LEU A 513 23.17 -2.22 26.86
CA LEU A 513 22.84 -3.36 26.01
C LEU A 513 22.78 -2.92 24.54
N THR A 514 23.42 -3.71 23.68
CA THR A 514 23.34 -3.56 22.23
C THR A 514 23.10 -4.92 21.60
N VAL A 515 22.35 -4.95 20.51
CA VAL A 515 22.06 -6.15 19.74
C VAL A 515 22.29 -5.86 18.27
N SER A 516 22.91 -6.81 17.56
CA SER A 516 23.03 -6.77 16.11
C SER A 516 22.40 -7.99 15.47
N ALA A 517 21.83 -7.81 14.29
CA ALA A 517 21.29 -8.89 13.47
C ALA A 517 21.96 -8.81 12.09
N GLU A 518 22.53 -9.92 11.62
CA GLU A 518 23.23 -10.00 10.34
C GLU A 518 22.62 -11.07 9.43
N ASN A 519 22.64 -10.81 8.12
CA ASN A 519 22.31 -11.83 7.13
C ASN A 519 23.34 -12.98 7.21
N PRO A 520 22.97 -14.20 6.78
CA PRO A 520 23.87 -15.36 6.77
C PRO A 520 25.17 -15.14 5.95
N ASP A 521 25.16 -14.20 5.00
CA ASP A 521 26.31 -13.84 4.18
C ASP A 521 27.25 -12.80 4.84
N GLY A 522 26.86 -12.28 6.01
CA GLY A 522 27.59 -11.29 6.82
C GLY A 522 27.71 -9.91 6.16
N ARG A 523 26.96 -9.61 5.09
CA ARG A 523 27.16 -8.37 4.32
C ARG A 523 26.35 -7.18 4.83
N VAL A 524 25.16 -7.44 5.37
CA VAL A 524 24.29 -6.40 5.92
C VAL A 524 24.05 -6.74 7.38
N VAL A 525 24.28 -5.76 8.24
CA VAL A 525 24.12 -5.87 9.69
C VAL A 525 23.26 -4.71 10.17
N GLY A 526 22.15 -5.04 10.82
CA GLY A 526 21.31 -4.09 11.56
C GLY A 526 21.69 -4.07 13.04
N TYR A 527 21.39 -2.96 13.71
CA TYR A 527 21.74 -2.74 15.12
C TYR A 527 20.59 -2.11 15.89
N TYR A 528 20.48 -2.47 17.17
CA TYR A 528 19.63 -1.77 18.12
C TYR A 528 20.33 -1.62 19.49
N PRO A 529 20.28 -0.45 20.14
CA PRO A 529 19.81 0.82 19.59
C PRO A 529 20.67 1.27 18.40
N VAL A 530 20.03 1.92 17.41
CA VAL A 530 20.73 2.41 16.20
C VAL A 530 21.70 3.52 16.62
N ARG A 531 22.99 3.21 16.67
CA ARG A 531 24.04 4.20 16.95
C ARG A 531 24.35 4.97 15.67
N SER A 532 24.56 6.28 15.78
CA SER A 532 24.79 7.16 14.62
C SER A 532 25.85 6.60 13.67
N GLN A 533 25.44 6.37 12.41
CA GLN A 533 26.21 5.81 11.28
C GLN A 533 27.56 6.50 11.03
N SER A 534 28.58 6.21 11.82
CA SER A 534 29.94 6.77 11.60
C SER A 534 31.04 5.72 11.49
N SER A 535 30.72 4.43 11.49
CA SER A 535 31.72 3.41 11.22
C SER A 535 31.11 2.15 10.60
N GLN A 536 31.55 1.88 9.36
CA GLN A 536 31.55 0.60 8.62
C GLN A 536 30.53 0.41 7.46
N SER A 537 30.89 1.03 6.32
CA SER A 537 30.93 0.59 4.89
C SER A 537 29.92 -0.43 4.31
N ALA A 538 29.43 -0.32 3.07
CA ALA A 538 29.52 0.70 2.02
C ALA A 538 28.55 0.33 0.89
N TYR A 539 27.62 1.21 0.55
CA TYR A 539 27.16 1.63 -0.79
C TYR A 539 25.89 2.48 -0.62
N GLU A 540 25.99 3.56 0.15
CA GLU A 540 25.12 4.70 -0.06
C GLU A 540 26.03 5.86 -0.44
N SER A 541 25.72 6.55 -1.54
CA SER A 541 26.49 7.73 -1.90
C SER A 541 26.50 8.70 -0.72
N ASP A 542 27.64 9.33 -0.43
CA ASP A 542 27.76 10.28 0.68
C ASP A 542 26.68 11.38 0.63
N ALA A 543 26.14 11.65 -0.58
CA ALA A 543 25.01 12.54 -0.80
C ALA A 543 23.67 11.99 -0.27
N LEU A 544 23.37 10.69 -0.44
CA LEU A 544 22.13 10.07 0.03
C LEU A 544 22.14 9.87 1.55
N ALA A 545 23.28 9.49 2.13
CA ALA A 545 23.43 9.37 3.58
C ALA A 545 23.34 10.76 4.27
N ALA A 546 23.97 11.79 3.68
CA ALA A 546 23.82 13.16 4.15
C ALA A 546 22.38 13.68 4.02
N LEU A 547 21.68 13.31 2.93
CA LEU A 547 20.28 13.66 2.71
C LEU A 547 19.35 12.96 3.72
N LYS A 548 19.51 11.65 3.96
CA LYS A 548 18.74 10.89 4.96
C LYS A 548 18.95 11.42 6.38
N LYS A 549 20.20 11.76 6.75
CA LYS A 549 20.51 12.39 8.03
C LYS A 549 19.86 13.77 8.15
N LYS A 550 19.90 14.58 7.08
CA LYS A 550 19.22 15.89 7.02
C LYS A 550 17.70 15.74 7.17
N ILE A 551 17.08 14.77 6.50
CA ILE A 551 15.64 14.47 6.60
C ILE A 551 15.25 14.01 8.01
N SER A 552 16.04 13.11 8.60
CA SER A 552 15.80 12.63 9.98
C SER A 552 15.87 13.78 10.98
N ASN A 553 16.90 14.64 10.89
CA ASN A 553 17.05 15.79 11.76
C ASN A 553 15.90 16.80 11.59
N LEU A 554 15.43 17.01 10.36
CA LEU A 554 14.28 17.89 10.08
C LEU A 554 12.97 17.34 10.67
N LYS A 555 12.75 16.02 10.62
CA LYS A 555 11.58 15.39 11.27
C LYS A 555 11.59 15.62 12.78
N THR A 556 12.75 15.45 13.40
CA THR A 556 12.94 15.75 14.83
C THR A 556 12.65 17.22 15.13
N LEU A 557 13.22 18.15 14.35
CA LEU A 557 13.02 19.59 14.55
C LEU A 557 11.57 20.03 14.35
N ASN A 558 10.83 19.45 13.40
CA ASN A 558 9.39 19.71 13.24
C ASN A 558 8.57 19.17 14.41
N GLY A 559 8.94 18.00 14.94
CA GLY A 559 8.35 17.45 16.16
C GLY A 559 8.61 18.35 17.38
N GLU A 560 9.84 18.83 17.53
CA GLU A 560 10.24 19.79 18.58
C GLU A 560 9.49 21.13 18.43
N ALA A 561 9.33 21.65 17.21
CA ALA A 561 8.56 22.87 16.94
C ALA A 561 7.08 22.70 17.30
N LYS A 562 6.48 21.54 17.05
CA LYS A 562 5.11 21.22 17.48
C LYS A 562 5.01 21.13 19.01
N THR A 563 5.99 20.53 19.67
CA THR A 563 6.04 20.48 21.14
C THR A 563 6.11 21.88 21.75
N ALA A 564 6.99 22.74 21.24
CA ALA A 564 7.09 24.13 21.67
C ALA A 564 5.81 24.92 21.35
N TYR A 565 5.20 24.69 20.18
CA TYR A 565 3.91 25.29 19.82
C TYR A 565 2.81 24.94 20.84
N ASN A 566 2.70 23.68 21.24
CA ASN A 566 1.72 23.26 22.24
C ASN A 566 1.96 23.95 23.59
N ALA A 567 3.22 24.08 24.02
CA ALA A 567 3.57 24.80 25.24
C ALA A 567 3.15 26.28 25.18
N VAL A 568 3.36 26.94 24.05
CA VAL A 568 2.93 28.32 23.81
C VAL A 568 1.39 28.42 23.75
N ALA A 569 0.72 27.48 23.09
CA ALA A 569 -0.74 27.44 22.98
C ALA A 569 -1.42 27.27 24.36
N GLU A 570 -0.92 26.33 25.18
CA GLU A 570 -1.41 26.14 26.55
C GLU A 570 -1.21 27.40 27.38
N PHE A 571 -0.04 28.02 27.31
CA PHE A 571 0.26 29.26 28.02
C PHE A 571 -0.65 30.41 27.59
N LEU A 572 -0.87 30.60 26.28
CA LEU A 572 -1.76 31.63 25.76
C LEU A 572 -3.22 31.40 26.19
N ALA A 573 -3.68 30.14 26.21
CA ALA A 573 -5.02 29.79 26.71
C ALA A 573 -5.18 30.08 28.21
N GLU A 574 -4.15 29.84 29.02
CA GLU A 574 -4.12 30.23 30.44
C GLU A 574 -4.21 31.76 30.60
N LYS A 575 -3.44 32.52 29.83
CA LYS A 575 -3.46 33.99 29.87
C LYS A 575 -4.77 34.59 29.38
N GLU A 576 -5.39 34.01 28.35
CA GLU A 576 -6.73 34.42 27.91
C GLU A 576 -7.77 34.17 29.00
N ALA A 577 -7.70 33.04 29.71
CA ALA A 577 -8.57 32.75 30.85
C ALA A 577 -8.36 33.72 32.04
N GLU A 578 -7.13 34.22 32.22
CA GLU A 578 -6.78 35.28 33.18
C GLU A 578 -7.21 36.69 32.72
N GLY A 579 -7.74 36.81 31.50
CA GLY A 579 -8.25 38.06 30.93
C GLY A 579 -7.22 38.89 30.17
N THR A 580 -6.08 38.30 29.82
CA THR A 580 -5.04 38.93 28.98
C THR A 580 -5.19 38.45 27.53
N PRO A 581 -5.52 39.33 26.57
CA PRO A 581 -5.58 38.95 25.15
C PRO A 581 -4.23 38.44 24.63
N ILE A 582 -4.26 37.55 23.64
CA ILE A 582 -3.05 36.97 23.02
C ILE A 582 -2.14 38.07 22.44
N GLU A 583 -2.73 39.06 21.76
CA GLU A 583 -1.99 40.21 21.21
C GLU A 583 -1.20 40.96 22.31
N GLU A 584 -1.82 41.18 23.48
CA GLU A 584 -1.16 41.80 24.63
C GLU A 584 -0.02 40.93 25.18
N CYS A 585 -0.10 39.61 25.07
CA CYS A 585 0.99 38.71 25.47
C CYS A 585 2.24 38.87 24.58
N PHE A 586 2.05 39.10 23.28
CA PHE A 586 3.15 39.36 22.34
C PHE A 586 3.71 40.79 22.46
N GLU A 587 2.86 41.79 22.74
CA GLU A 587 3.28 43.19 22.90
C GLU A 587 3.95 43.50 24.25
N SER A 588 3.53 42.82 25.32
CA SER A 588 4.03 43.06 26.69
C SER A 588 5.43 42.51 26.97
N GLY A 589 6.01 41.76 26.02
CA GLY A 589 7.34 41.16 26.16
C GLY A 589 7.36 39.95 27.10
N ILE A 590 6.24 39.27 27.28
CA ILE A 590 6.12 38.02 28.08
C ILE A 590 6.91 36.86 27.43
N PHE A 591 7.07 36.88 26.11
CA PHE A 591 7.88 35.91 25.37
C PHE A 591 9.37 36.28 25.28
N GLY A 592 9.75 37.51 25.62
CA GLY A 592 11.17 37.93 25.65
C GLY A 592 11.98 37.46 24.43
N ALA A 593 13.03 36.68 24.68
CA ALA A 593 13.95 36.08 23.71
C ALA A 593 13.25 35.15 22.70
N LEU A 594 12.15 34.49 23.05
CA LEU A 594 11.37 33.65 22.12
C LEU A 594 10.86 34.45 20.92
N ASN A 595 10.62 35.76 21.06
CA ASN A 595 10.16 36.63 19.97
C ASN A 595 11.26 37.60 19.51
N THR A 596 12.52 37.14 19.52
CA THR A 596 13.65 37.88 18.96
C THR A 596 14.36 37.05 17.90
N ALA A 597 15.12 37.71 17.02
CA ALA A 597 15.89 37.01 15.99
C ALA A 597 16.96 36.05 16.54
N ASP A 598 17.30 36.16 17.83
CA ASP A 598 18.25 35.26 18.48
C ASP A 598 17.58 33.99 19.03
N GLY A 599 16.26 34.00 19.23
CA GLY A 599 15.50 32.91 19.85
C GLY A 599 15.89 32.59 21.30
N LEU A 600 15.11 31.72 21.94
CA LEU A 600 15.41 31.17 23.26
C LEU A 600 16.25 29.89 23.12
N LEU A 601 17.42 29.82 23.74
CA LEU A 601 18.18 28.57 23.87
C LEU A 601 17.53 27.68 24.94
N ILE A 602 17.24 26.42 24.65
CA ILE A 602 16.72 25.51 25.66
C ILE A 602 17.84 25.11 26.60
N ASP A 603 17.63 25.30 27.90
CA ASP A 603 18.62 24.98 28.94
C ASP A 603 17.85 24.59 30.23
N PRO A 604 17.86 23.32 30.65
CA PRO A 604 17.13 22.85 31.82
C PRO A 604 17.62 23.48 33.13
N ASP A 605 18.85 24.02 33.14
CA ASP A 605 19.45 24.67 34.31
C ASP A 605 19.27 26.21 34.30
N ALA A 606 18.76 26.77 33.20
CA ALA A 606 18.54 28.21 33.08
C ALA A 606 17.30 28.69 33.84
N ALA A 607 17.49 29.75 34.63
CA ALA A 607 16.40 30.45 35.30
C ALA A 607 15.90 31.61 34.43
N TYR A 608 14.76 31.43 33.78
CA TYR A 608 14.11 32.46 32.96
C TYR A 608 13.19 33.35 33.80
N ASP A 609 13.38 34.67 33.69
CA ASP A 609 12.60 35.68 34.40
C ASP A 609 11.25 35.99 33.73
N LYS A 610 11.04 35.52 32.49
CA LYS A 610 9.79 35.70 31.73
C LYS A 610 8.96 34.42 31.77
N GLU A 611 7.68 34.57 32.08
CA GLU A 611 6.77 33.43 32.25
C GLU A 611 6.63 32.58 30.97
N GLY A 612 6.59 33.21 29.79
CA GLY A 612 6.51 32.50 28.51
C GLY A 612 7.78 31.69 28.20
N GLU A 613 8.96 32.28 28.41
CA GLU A 613 10.26 31.60 28.24
C GLU A 613 10.40 30.41 29.19
N LYS A 614 10.05 30.64 30.46
CA LYS A 614 10.09 29.60 31.48
C LYS A 614 9.19 28.43 31.12
N ARG A 615 7.94 28.68 30.71
CA ARG A 615 6.97 27.65 30.34
C ARG A 615 7.46 26.82 29.15
N VAL A 616 7.97 27.46 28.11
CA VAL A 616 8.52 26.76 26.93
C VAL A 616 9.76 25.95 27.30
N ASN A 617 10.68 26.51 28.10
CA ASN A 617 11.90 25.81 28.52
C ASN A 617 11.60 24.58 29.38
N GLU A 618 10.73 24.71 30.39
CA GLU A 618 10.34 23.59 31.26
C GLU A 618 9.65 22.48 30.47
N TYR A 619 8.75 22.85 29.56
CA TYR A 619 8.02 21.89 28.74
C TYR A 619 8.96 21.17 27.78
N MET A 620 9.78 21.91 27.02
CA MET A 620 10.74 21.32 26.08
C MET A 620 11.78 20.44 26.78
N SER A 621 12.30 20.88 27.93
CA SER A 621 13.26 20.09 28.73
C SER A 621 12.64 18.79 29.26
N SER A 622 11.36 18.80 29.64
CA SER A 622 10.66 17.59 30.11
C SER A 622 10.47 16.52 29.02
N TYR A 623 10.51 16.93 27.75
CA TYR A 623 10.45 16.05 26.58
C TYR A 623 11.84 15.63 26.07
N GLY A 624 12.91 15.95 26.82
CA GLY A 624 14.27 15.54 26.48
C GLY A 624 14.87 16.29 25.28
N VAL A 625 14.38 17.50 24.98
CA VAL A 625 14.92 18.32 23.89
C VAL A 625 16.35 18.76 24.22
N ASP A 626 17.24 18.66 23.23
CA ASP A 626 18.66 18.97 23.35
C ASP A 626 18.93 20.45 23.69
N VAL A 627 19.96 20.70 24.52
CA VAL A 627 20.39 22.03 24.96
C VAL A 627 21.04 22.88 23.85
N THR A 628 21.21 22.30 22.67
CA THR A 628 21.68 22.98 21.45
C THR A 628 20.55 23.64 20.64
N ARG A 629 19.29 23.47 21.05
CA ARG A 629 18.12 23.94 20.30
C ARG A 629 17.72 25.36 20.66
N ARG A 630 17.41 26.16 19.64
CA ARG A 630 16.81 27.48 19.79
C ARG A 630 15.37 27.51 19.33
N VAL A 631 14.50 28.13 20.11
CA VAL A 631 13.07 28.27 19.82
C VAL A 631 12.74 29.72 19.50
N TYR A 632 12.00 29.94 18.42
CA TYR A 632 11.41 31.23 18.06
C TYR A 632 9.90 31.10 17.92
N VAL A 633 9.17 32.11 18.38
CA VAL A 633 7.72 32.21 18.31
C VAL A 633 7.36 33.49 17.57
N GLY A 634 6.75 33.35 16.40
CA GLY A 634 6.29 34.47 15.59
C GLY A 634 4.77 34.62 15.64
N TYR A 635 4.29 35.86 15.72
CA TYR A 635 2.86 36.17 15.78
C TYR A 635 2.33 36.51 14.38
N LEU A 636 1.21 35.88 13.97
CA LEU A 636 0.60 36.07 12.65
C LEU A 636 -0.63 37.00 12.69
N GLY A 637 -1.12 37.33 13.88
CA GLY A 637 -2.30 38.17 14.10
C GLY A 637 -3.51 37.38 14.60
N GLY A 638 -4.37 38.04 15.38
CA GLY A 638 -5.55 37.41 15.95
C GLY A 638 -5.20 36.32 16.98
N TYR A 639 -5.57 35.09 16.67
CA TYR A 639 -5.28 33.89 17.49
C TYR A 639 -4.12 33.06 16.94
N ASP A 640 -3.51 33.49 15.83
CA ASP A 640 -2.58 32.68 15.06
C ASP A 640 -1.11 33.07 15.34
N PHE A 641 -0.27 32.05 15.48
CA PHE A 641 1.16 32.16 15.67
C PHE A 641 1.86 30.94 15.06
N PHE A 642 3.17 31.01 14.90
CA PHE A 642 4.00 29.89 14.48
C PHE A 642 5.22 29.76 15.38
N VAL A 643 5.78 28.58 15.43
CA VAL A 643 6.99 28.27 16.18
C VAL A 643 8.02 27.67 15.25
N GLN A 644 9.26 28.11 15.38
CA GLN A 644 10.42 27.54 14.72
C GLN A 644 11.42 27.01 15.74
N VAL A 645 12.05 25.88 15.43
CA VAL A 645 13.16 25.33 16.22
C VAL A 645 14.37 25.19 15.32
N ARG A 646 15.48 25.81 15.72
CA ARG A 646 16.76 25.76 15.03
C ARG A 646 17.75 24.91 15.81
N ASP A 647 18.42 24.02 15.10
CA ASP A 647 19.63 23.37 15.57
C ASP A 647 20.83 24.27 15.25
N ASP A 648 21.50 24.79 16.28
CA ASP A 648 22.66 25.68 16.11
C ASP A 648 23.88 24.96 15.50
N GLU A 649 23.97 23.63 15.60
CA GLU A 649 25.09 22.87 15.02
C GLU A 649 24.92 22.64 13.51
N SER A 650 23.71 22.25 13.09
CA SER A 650 23.42 21.96 11.67
C SER A 650 22.85 23.14 10.89
N GLY A 651 22.33 24.17 11.57
CA GLY A 651 21.65 25.31 10.97
C GLY A 651 20.27 24.99 10.38
N LEU A 652 19.78 23.76 10.57
CA LEU A 652 18.46 23.33 10.11
C LEU A 652 17.35 23.92 10.99
N ILE A 653 16.20 24.18 10.37
CA ILE A 653 15.06 24.81 11.01
C ILE A 653 13.82 23.95 10.78
N GLY A 654 13.17 23.55 11.87
CA GLY A 654 11.80 23.02 11.85
C GLY A 654 10.78 24.12 12.15
N GLN A 655 9.55 23.98 11.65
CA GLN A 655 8.47 24.95 11.87
C GLN A 655 7.13 24.25 12.14
N TYR A 656 6.29 24.83 12.98
CA TYR A 656 4.90 24.41 13.18
C TYR A 656 3.95 25.61 13.45
N PRO A 657 2.71 25.62 12.91
CA PRO A 657 2.14 24.69 11.92
C PRO A 657 2.93 24.71 10.59
N SER A 658 2.94 23.59 9.85
CA SER A 658 3.89 23.38 8.75
C SER A 658 3.35 23.82 7.38
N ALA A 659 4.28 24.14 6.47
CA ALA A 659 4.12 23.88 5.04
C ALA A 659 4.07 22.35 4.82
N GLU A 660 2.87 21.78 4.83
CA GLU A 660 2.68 20.35 4.58
C GLU A 660 2.80 20.09 3.07
N THR A 661 3.83 19.32 2.66
CA THR A 661 3.68 18.06 1.89
C THR A 661 4.99 17.44 1.40
N GLU A 662 6.13 18.14 1.40
CA GLU A 662 7.39 17.57 0.88
C GLU A 662 8.58 17.76 1.84
N TRP A 663 9.10 16.65 2.36
CA TRP A 663 10.20 16.55 3.33
C TRP A 663 11.56 17.07 2.80
N TRP A 664 11.62 17.54 1.55
CA TRP A 664 12.76 18.25 0.95
C TRP A 664 12.60 19.77 0.90
N GLN A 665 11.41 20.34 1.10
CA GLN A 665 11.18 21.80 0.99
C GLN A 665 11.65 22.60 2.22
N ALA A 666 11.94 21.95 3.35
CA ALA A 666 12.35 22.63 4.58
C ALA A 666 13.74 23.33 4.50
N SER A 667 14.54 23.06 3.46
CA SER A 667 15.80 23.81 3.26
C SER A 667 15.61 25.27 2.86
N ASP A 668 14.39 25.68 2.51
CA ASP A 668 14.06 27.05 2.13
C ASP A 668 13.37 27.84 3.26
N VAL A 669 13.12 27.20 4.41
CA VAL A 669 12.57 27.85 5.61
C VAL A 669 13.62 28.78 6.22
N LYS A 670 13.30 30.07 6.28
CA LYS A 670 14.17 31.07 6.88
C LYS A 670 13.80 31.31 8.33
N TRP A 671 14.82 31.37 9.18
CA TRP A 671 14.68 31.71 10.58
C TRP A 671 13.93 33.03 10.72
N THR A 672 12.90 33.06 11.58
CA THR A 672 12.01 34.19 11.85
C THR A 672 10.98 34.54 10.76
N GLU A 673 10.94 33.81 9.64
CA GLU A 673 9.97 34.03 8.55
C GLU A 673 8.92 32.91 8.53
N PHE A 674 7.64 33.25 8.49
CA PHE A 674 6.57 32.25 8.38
C PHE A 674 6.45 31.75 6.94
N HIS A 675 6.48 30.43 6.77
CA HIS A 675 6.25 29.78 5.48
C HIS A 675 4.91 29.05 5.47
N GLU A 676 3.96 29.55 4.68
CA GLU A 676 2.67 28.93 4.38
C GLU A 676 2.79 28.08 3.10
N SER A 677 2.15 26.91 3.03
CA SER A 677 2.05 26.15 1.79
C SER A 677 1.08 26.85 0.83
N GLU A 678 1.41 26.94 -0.46
CA GLU A 678 0.38 27.31 -1.45
C GLU A 678 -0.70 26.23 -1.43
N PRO A 679 -2.00 26.58 -1.33
CA PRO A 679 -3.05 25.59 -1.41
C PRO A 679 -3.06 24.98 -2.82
N GLU A 680 -2.90 23.66 -2.90
CA GLU A 680 -2.96 22.89 -4.15
C GLU A 680 -4.26 23.23 -4.91
N LYS A 681 -4.11 23.49 -6.22
CA LYS A 681 -5.19 23.83 -7.17
C LYS A 681 -5.68 22.62 -7.93
#